data_AF-A0A523XCJ9-F1
#
_entry.id   AF-A0A523XCJ9-F1
#
_cell.length_a   1.000
_cell.length_b   1.000
_cell.length_c   1.000
_cell.angle_alpha   90.00
_cell.angle_beta   90.00
_cell.angle_gamma   90.00
#
_symmetry.space_group_name_H-M   'P 1'
#
loop_
_entity.id
_entity.type
_entity.pdbx_description
1 polymer ?
#
loop_
_entity_poly.entity_id
_entity_poly.type
_entity_poly.pdbx_seq_one_letter_code
_entity_poly.pdbx_strand_id
1 'polypeptide(L)'
;MKNVKKTIYSAGIFLFLFTTSIFADELTEIINAILEKRARWKAGITSVSILSHEERKNLLGGGKTLFPPEDRKISPPIKKMYPLTLDWRDYNGKDYTTPVKDQGTCGSCWAFGTLGTLEAMINVKADSENPEMDLSEQELLSCSPGSCNGYKIDSTCQYVKDYGASEEACFPYMADDNIPCSDRCDEAVFTNRRIEDFDWCFNSVDGLKEHLQYGPIDVRFQVYEDFYSYTAGVYKHVYGSFEGWHIVNMIGWNDTDTCWIVKNSWGKNWGEEGYFRIAYGECSIEDYAIWLTPEPSHYPYIKNVSTILNDSIYGDGDGVLNPGETADIYITLKNYPGWSDAFSTDATLRTDETGVFIEDSIAVYGTIVSDTAITNTLDPFTLSVNPFIEPGEKGFDLFVTALGDSGDPYWVELPFIIEIGWNQYGWPAFTGIVKSSPCIIDLSGDVRKEVIFGSDDANLYVKDYKAEDVTGFPLKIGNKIWSSTACGDVDNDGIMDISFGGFNGNIYLVKNDGSIVFNISTGGPITATPALFDLDSDSKLEIIIGSFSKKLYVLKSDGTSYNDSFPFASPDGGVIYSGVTLCDLDGDNKREIVYATLSGNIYALKDDGTIVPGWPYHIGGQIYGSPSSANLDGTGMKVVVGSTNDTLVILNGDGSLNLQIAVSGEIRTSPSFADIDNDNDLEIFFSCSDSSVYGFHHNGYPVSGWPFKTDAPVKSSPCFSDLDNDGKPEVIAASESGTVYVIDSDGSIITPYPLAIPASASSPAVSDIDMDGDEEIIIGTSVGVTVLDHKEQSGSGLYWNMFRCNPYRTGCYEDIFICVKEKEVKKHKIARLFPNPFASSLKLFLSETINGPVEISVYNIAGQKVRTIFSQKGESIIIWDGKTNAGIELPSGTYFITVKIAESGKQLLKEK
;
A
#
# COMPACT_ATOMS: atom_id res chain seq x y z
N MET A 1 18.58 -45.15 2.42
CA MET A 1 18.34 -44.20 3.52
C MET A 1 16.84 -44.04 3.85
N LYS A 2 16.18 -45.08 4.38
CA LYS A 2 14.75 -44.99 4.79
C LYS A 2 14.41 -45.60 6.16
N ASN A 3 15.38 -46.13 6.91
CA ASN A 3 15.14 -46.82 8.20
C ASN A 3 15.91 -46.25 9.41
N VAL A 4 16.42 -45.01 9.34
CA VAL A 4 17.08 -44.35 10.49
C VAL A 4 16.22 -43.22 11.10
N LYS A 5 15.17 -42.75 10.40
CA LYS A 5 14.32 -41.64 10.89
C LYS A 5 13.21 -42.03 11.88
N LYS A 6 12.96 -43.32 12.14
CA LYS A 6 11.82 -43.76 12.98
C LYS A 6 12.16 -44.03 14.45
N THR A 7 13.44 -44.04 14.83
CA THR A 7 13.89 -44.29 16.22
C THR A 7 14.15 -43.00 17.00
N ILE A 8 14.20 -41.84 16.32
CA ILE A 8 14.46 -40.54 16.96
C ILE A 8 13.15 -39.89 17.46
N TYR A 9 12.02 -40.13 16.80
CA TYR A 9 10.73 -39.55 17.19
C TYR A 9 10.15 -40.13 18.50
N SER A 10 10.42 -41.40 18.82
CA SER A 10 9.94 -42.03 20.06
C SER A 10 10.81 -41.72 21.27
N ALA A 11 12.09 -41.37 21.09
CA ALA A 11 12.97 -40.92 22.16
C ALA A 11 12.76 -39.42 22.50
N GLY A 12 12.51 -38.59 21.48
CA GLY A 12 12.15 -37.17 21.68
C GLY A 12 10.81 -36.98 22.39
N ILE A 13 9.79 -37.78 22.07
CA ILE A 13 8.46 -37.70 22.74
C ILE A 13 8.53 -38.19 24.20
N PHE A 14 9.40 -39.15 24.53
CA PHE A 14 9.58 -39.61 25.91
C PHE A 14 10.39 -38.64 26.78
N LEU A 15 11.32 -37.88 26.19
CA LEU A 15 12.06 -36.83 26.89
C LEU A 15 11.19 -35.56 27.07
N PHE A 16 10.34 -35.24 26.09
CA PHE A 16 9.41 -34.11 26.12
C PHE A 16 8.25 -34.31 27.12
N LEU A 17 7.82 -35.55 27.37
CA LEU A 17 6.75 -35.84 28.35
C LEU A 17 7.23 -35.82 29.82
N PHE A 18 8.54 -36.01 30.08
CA PHE A 18 9.09 -35.96 31.43
C PHE A 18 9.47 -34.53 31.87
N THR A 19 9.93 -33.68 30.94
CA THR A 19 10.22 -32.27 31.23
C THR A 19 8.94 -31.47 31.49
N THR A 20 7.85 -31.74 30.77
CA THR A 20 6.57 -31.03 30.96
C THR A 20 5.92 -31.27 32.33
N SER A 21 6.13 -32.43 32.98
CA SER A 21 5.55 -32.69 34.30
C SER A 21 6.27 -31.97 35.43
N ILE A 22 7.60 -31.85 35.38
CA ILE A 22 8.38 -31.18 36.43
C ILE A 22 8.20 -29.65 36.35
N PHE A 23 8.16 -29.08 35.15
CA PHE A 23 7.92 -27.64 34.96
C PHE A 23 6.47 -27.23 35.26
N ALA A 24 5.49 -28.10 34.96
CA ALA A 24 4.10 -27.84 35.35
C ALA A 24 3.94 -27.78 36.87
N ASP A 25 4.73 -28.57 37.62
CA ASP A 25 4.72 -28.55 39.08
C ASP A 25 5.36 -27.25 39.63
N GLU A 26 6.55 -26.86 39.13
CA GLU A 26 7.24 -25.60 39.52
C GLU A 26 6.36 -24.36 39.23
N LEU A 27 5.80 -24.27 38.01
CA LEU A 27 4.92 -23.15 37.63
C LEU A 27 3.65 -23.11 38.50
N THR A 28 3.11 -24.27 38.87
CA THR A 28 1.96 -24.35 39.78
C THR A 28 2.31 -23.83 41.17
N GLU A 29 3.50 -24.14 41.69
CA GLU A 29 3.97 -23.61 42.97
C GLU A 29 4.17 -22.09 42.93
N ILE A 30 4.75 -21.56 41.84
CA ILE A 30 4.88 -20.12 41.63
C ILE A 30 3.50 -19.45 41.60
N ILE A 31 2.54 -19.98 40.84
CA ILE A 31 1.17 -19.45 40.77
C ILE A 31 0.50 -19.46 42.16
N ASN A 32 0.65 -20.55 42.91
CA ASN A 32 0.12 -20.64 44.27
C ASN A 32 0.76 -19.60 45.20
N ALA A 33 2.09 -19.43 45.16
CA ALA A 33 2.79 -18.44 45.95
C ALA A 33 2.36 -17.00 45.63
N ILE A 34 2.13 -16.68 44.34
CA ILE A 34 1.57 -15.40 43.90
C ILE A 34 0.19 -15.16 44.53
N LEU A 35 -0.70 -16.16 44.46
CA LEU A 35 -2.07 -16.06 45.00
C LEU A 35 -2.06 -15.91 46.53
N GLU A 36 -1.27 -16.71 47.24
CA GLU A 36 -1.15 -16.68 48.70
C GLU A 36 -0.62 -15.34 49.21
N LYS A 37 0.44 -14.82 48.57
CA LYS A 37 1.06 -13.54 48.94
C LYS A 37 0.36 -12.32 48.34
N ARG A 38 -0.69 -12.54 47.55
CA ARG A 38 -1.46 -11.48 46.84
C ARG A 38 -0.55 -10.58 46.00
N ALA A 39 0.43 -11.16 45.34
CA ALA A 39 1.33 -10.43 44.45
C ALA A 39 0.60 -9.98 43.17
N ARG A 40 0.99 -8.84 42.61
CA ARG A 40 0.31 -8.18 41.47
C ARG A 40 0.93 -8.51 40.11
N TRP A 41 1.41 -9.74 39.94
CA TRP A 41 2.00 -10.20 38.68
C TRP A 41 1.52 -11.61 38.32
N LYS A 42 1.75 -12.00 37.07
CA LYS A 42 1.32 -13.28 36.50
C LYS A 42 2.54 -14.09 36.06
N ALA A 43 2.55 -15.35 36.48
CA ALA A 43 3.47 -16.35 35.97
C ALA A 43 2.85 -17.14 34.82
N GLY A 44 3.67 -17.53 33.86
CA GLY A 44 3.31 -18.38 32.73
C GLY A 44 4.54 -19.00 32.09
N ILE A 45 4.32 -19.76 31.02
CA ILE A 45 5.41 -20.37 30.25
C ILE A 45 6.00 -19.28 29.35
N THR A 46 7.31 -19.08 29.42
CA THR A 46 8.07 -18.10 28.64
C THR A 46 9.19 -18.78 27.86
N SER A 47 9.85 -18.05 26.95
CA SER A 47 11.05 -18.53 26.26
C SER A 47 12.19 -18.92 27.22
N VAL A 48 12.26 -18.31 28.40
CA VAL A 48 13.31 -18.55 29.40
C VAL A 48 12.90 -19.63 30.41
N SER A 49 11.62 -19.71 30.78
CA SER A 49 11.14 -20.70 31.74
C SER A 49 11.22 -22.13 31.22
N ILE A 50 11.36 -22.33 29.91
CA ILE A 50 11.51 -23.68 29.32
C ILE A 50 12.98 -24.15 29.26
N LEU A 51 13.93 -23.25 29.49
CA LEU A 51 15.35 -23.57 29.52
C LEU A 51 15.68 -24.43 30.75
N SER A 52 16.74 -25.23 30.65
CA SER A 52 17.28 -25.96 31.79
C SER A 52 17.84 -25.02 32.84
N HIS A 53 17.99 -25.51 34.07
CA HIS A 53 18.52 -24.72 35.19
C HIS A 53 19.89 -24.10 34.89
N GLU A 54 20.78 -24.85 34.23
CA GLU A 54 22.11 -24.34 33.85
C GLU A 54 22.02 -23.26 32.77
N GLU A 55 21.18 -23.45 31.75
CA GLU A 55 20.96 -22.46 30.70
C GLU A 55 20.35 -21.16 31.26
N ARG A 56 19.39 -21.25 32.19
CA ARG A 56 18.82 -20.07 32.88
C ARG A 56 19.90 -19.30 33.66
N LYS A 57 20.78 -20.01 34.38
CA LYS A 57 21.88 -19.40 35.13
C LYS A 57 22.90 -18.72 34.22
N ASN A 58 23.14 -19.26 33.03
CA ASN A 58 24.07 -18.67 32.07
C ASN A 58 23.60 -17.30 31.56
N LEU A 59 22.32 -16.95 31.69
CA LEU A 59 21.82 -15.62 31.34
C LEU A 59 22.25 -14.54 32.36
N LEU A 60 22.66 -14.93 33.56
CA LEU A 60 22.87 -14.05 34.72
C LEU A 60 24.32 -13.58 34.85
N GLY A 61 24.77 -12.79 33.86
CA GLY A 61 26.12 -12.25 33.75
C GLY A 61 26.44 -10.98 34.55
N GLY A 62 25.59 -10.59 35.50
CA GLY A 62 25.79 -9.38 36.29
C GLY A 62 26.91 -9.54 37.32
N GLY A 63 28.16 -9.38 36.92
CA GLY A 63 29.35 -9.58 37.74
C GLY A 63 29.35 -8.78 39.06
N LYS A 64 30.05 -9.29 40.08
CA LYS A 64 30.09 -8.70 41.42
C LYS A 64 30.75 -7.31 41.40
N THR A 65 29.95 -6.27 41.61
CA THR A 65 30.44 -4.89 41.77
C THR A 65 30.79 -4.63 43.24
N LEU A 66 31.87 -3.90 43.53
CA LEU A 66 32.12 -3.38 44.89
C LEU A 66 31.08 -2.28 45.13
N PHE A 67 30.58 -2.13 46.35
CA PHE A 67 29.54 -1.13 46.68
C PHE A 67 29.84 0.23 46.04
N PRO A 68 28.81 0.98 45.60
CA PRO A 68 28.99 2.32 45.07
C PRO A 68 29.89 3.15 46.01
N PRO A 69 30.90 3.87 45.50
CA PRO A 69 31.74 4.72 46.34
C PRO A 69 30.90 5.74 47.15
N GLU A 70 31.37 6.07 48.36
CA GLU A 70 30.72 7.11 49.20
C GLU A 70 30.87 8.50 48.58
N ASP A 71 31.95 8.73 47.82
CA ASP A 71 32.19 9.92 47.03
C ASP A 71 31.49 9.84 45.66
N ARG A 72 30.36 10.55 45.55
CA ARG A 72 29.59 10.71 44.29
C ARG A 72 29.80 12.10 43.71
N LYS A 73 29.85 12.21 42.39
CA LYS A 73 29.86 13.50 41.66
C LYS A 73 28.45 14.09 41.60
N ILE A 74 27.42 13.24 41.54
CA ILE A 74 26.02 13.65 41.54
C ILE A 74 25.56 14.16 42.92
N SER A 75 24.75 15.22 42.92
CA SER A 75 24.21 15.78 44.15
C SER A 75 23.07 14.92 44.72
N PRO A 76 22.88 14.88 46.06
CA PRO A 76 21.73 14.21 46.66
C PRO A 76 20.41 14.75 46.10
N PRO A 77 19.37 13.91 45.98
CA PRO A 77 18.09 14.34 45.43
C PRO A 77 17.54 15.51 46.24
N ILE A 78 17.29 16.63 45.57
CA ILE A 78 16.53 17.73 46.16
C ILE A 78 15.08 17.28 46.16
N LYS A 79 14.38 17.36 47.29
CA LYS A 79 12.98 16.93 47.41
C LYS A 79 12.11 17.68 46.38
N LYS A 80 11.87 17.07 45.23
CA LYS A 80 11.12 17.57 44.06
C LYS A 80 9.85 16.75 43.91
N MET A 81 8.84 17.31 43.23
CA MET A 81 7.65 16.58 42.85
C MET A 81 7.86 16.03 41.43
N TYR A 82 7.99 14.72 41.30
CA TYR A 82 8.11 14.03 40.00
C TYR A 82 6.72 13.78 39.40
N PRO A 83 6.60 13.59 38.06
CA PRO A 83 5.36 13.11 37.47
C PRO A 83 4.98 11.73 38.02
N LEU A 84 3.68 11.44 38.06
CA LEU A 84 3.15 10.17 38.57
C LEU A 84 3.63 8.98 37.73
N THR A 85 3.86 9.18 36.44
CA THR A 85 4.32 8.17 35.50
C THR A 85 5.34 8.78 34.57
N LEU A 86 6.32 7.98 34.17
CA LEU A 86 7.24 8.26 33.09
C LEU A 86 7.53 6.95 32.38
N ASP A 87 7.49 6.96 31.04
CA ASP A 87 7.84 5.83 30.20
C ASP A 87 8.54 6.37 28.96
N TRP A 88 9.83 6.07 28.78
CA TRP A 88 10.59 6.56 27.63
C TRP A 88 10.15 5.94 26.28
N ARG A 89 9.24 4.96 26.29
CA ARG A 89 8.59 4.44 25.08
C ARG A 89 7.44 5.33 24.58
N ASP A 90 6.91 6.19 25.45
CA ASP A 90 5.87 7.16 25.12
C ASP A 90 6.09 8.42 25.97
N TYR A 91 7.09 9.19 25.59
CA TYR A 91 7.38 10.47 26.22
C TYR A 91 6.92 11.61 25.30
N ASN A 92 5.72 12.13 25.58
CA ASN A 92 5.01 13.13 24.76
C ASN A 92 4.74 12.64 23.31
N GLY A 93 4.41 11.36 23.14
CA GLY A 93 4.12 10.77 21.83
C GLY A 93 5.35 10.38 21.02
N LYS A 94 6.53 10.33 21.64
CA LYS A 94 7.79 9.87 21.03
C LYS A 94 8.38 8.67 21.81
N ASP A 95 8.89 7.67 21.11
CA ASP A 95 9.66 6.53 21.64
C ASP A 95 11.16 6.78 21.50
N TYR A 96 11.84 6.93 22.64
CA TYR A 96 13.29 7.15 22.68
C TYR A 96 14.09 5.86 22.88
N THR A 97 13.42 4.72 23.03
CA THR A 97 14.07 3.43 23.22
C THR A 97 14.38 2.76 21.87
N THR A 98 15.33 1.82 21.89
CA THR A 98 15.62 0.95 20.74
C THR A 98 14.85 -0.38 20.85
N PRO A 99 14.72 -1.17 19.78
CA PRO A 99 14.10 -2.50 19.84
C PRO A 99 14.70 -3.41 20.92
N VAL A 100 13.88 -4.33 21.46
CA VAL A 100 14.35 -5.37 22.39
C VAL A 100 15.22 -6.37 21.64
N LYS A 101 16.42 -6.63 22.18
CA LYS A 101 17.38 -7.64 21.68
C LYS A 101 17.35 -8.93 22.53
N ASP A 102 18.02 -9.98 22.05
CA ASP A 102 18.15 -11.28 22.72
C ASP A 102 19.62 -11.65 22.92
N GLN A 103 20.06 -11.76 24.18
CA GLN A 103 21.43 -12.11 24.53
C GLN A 103 21.77 -13.60 24.29
N GLY A 104 20.80 -14.42 23.89
CA GLY A 104 20.97 -15.84 23.67
C GLY A 104 21.37 -16.57 24.95
N THR A 105 22.30 -17.52 24.87
CA THR A 105 22.72 -18.36 26.02
C THR A 105 23.92 -17.81 26.79
N CYS A 106 24.37 -16.60 26.49
CA CYS A 106 25.57 -15.98 27.06
C CYS A 106 25.20 -15.02 28.19
N GLY A 107 26.02 -14.98 29.26
CA GLY A 107 25.89 -14.02 30.36
C GLY A 107 26.45 -12.66 30.00
N SER A 108 25.98 -12.09 28.90
CA SER A 108 26.41 -10.81 28.31
C SER A 108 25.48 -9.65 28.67
N CYS A 109 24.55 -9.83 29.61
CA CYS A 109 23.61 -8.78 30.02
C CYS A 109 24.27 -7.46 30.46
N TRP A 110 25.51 -7.53 30.92
CA TRP A 110 26.34 -6.36 31.22
C TRP A 110 26.63 -5.50 30.00
N ALA A 111 26.73 -6.08 28.79
CA ALA A 111 26.89 -5.34 27.54
C ALA A 111 25.54 -4.79 27.05
N PHE A 112 24.51 -5.64 27.00
CA PHE A 112 23.16 -5.25 26.56
C PHE A 112 22.54 -4.14 27.42
N GLY A 113 22.67 -4.21 28.75
CA GLY A 113 22.14 -3.19 29.66
C GLY A 113 22.82 -1.84 29.47
N THR A 114 24.15 -1.83 29.37
CA THR A 114 24.93 -0.59 29.19
C THR A 114 24.73 0.00 27.79
N LEU A 115 24.82 -0.79 26.71
CA LEU A 115 24.64 -0.28 25.34
C LEU A 115 23.19 0.12 25.09
N GLY A 116 22.20 -0.66 25.53
CA GLY A 116 20.80 -0.28 25.42
C GLY A 116 20.46 1.00 26.19
N THR A 117 21.15 1.28 27.30
CA THR A 117 21.04 2.56 28.01
C THR A 117 21.69 3.69 27.21
N LEU A 118 22.89 3.48 26.66
CA LEU A 118 23.60 4.45 25.84
C LEU A 118 22.82 4.84 24.59
N GLU A 119 22.30 3.87 23.84
CA GLU A 119 21.46 4.07 22.65
C GLU A 119 20.26 4.98 22.97
N ALA A 120 19.49 4.63 24.00
CA ALA A 120 18.33 5.41 24.38
C ALA A 120 18.70 6.80 24.92
N MET A 121 19.81 6.90 25.66
CA MET A 121 20.34 8.19 26.12
C MET A 121 20.76 9.11 24.98
N ILE A 122 21.31 8.57 23.89
CA ILE A 122 21.61 9.35 22.69
C ILE A 122 20.32 9.89 22.08
N ASN A 123 19.29 9.06 21.93
CA ASN A 123 17.98 9.46 21.42
C ASN A 123 17.34 10.57 22.28
N VAL A 124 17.37 10.43 23.61
CA VAL A 124 16.85 11.44 24.55
C VAL A 124 17.62 12.76 24.44
N LYS A 125 18.95 12.72 24.36
CA LYS A 125 19.78 13.93 24.20
C LYS A 125 19.56 14.63 22.86
N ALA A 126 19.28 13.86 21.83
CA ALA A 126 18.97 14.32 20.49
C ALA A 126 17.53 14.85 20.33
N ASP A 127 16.63 14.58 21.29
CA ASP A 127 15.18 14.80 21.14
C ASP A 127 14.59 14.14 19.86
N SER A 128 15.14 12.99 19.45
CA SER A 128 14.70 12.25 18.25
C SER A 128 14.54 10.77 18.49
N GLU A 129 13.49 10.23 17.88
CA GLU A 129 13.28 8.80 17.72
C GLU A 129 14.30 8.29 16.69
N ASN A 130 15.15 7.36 17.10
CA ASN A 130 16.04 6.64 16.18
C ASN A 130 16.05 5.15 16.57
N PRO A 131 15.04 4.39 16.12
CA PRO A 131 14.94 2.97 16.44
C PRO A 131 16.02 2.13 15.75
N GLU A 132 16.66 2.65 14.71
CA GLU A 132 17.74 1.99 13.95
C GLU A 132 19.11 2.09 14.63
N MET A 133 19.22 2.79 15.76
CA MET A 133 20.45 2.80 16.54
C MET A 133 20.69 1.43 17.17
N ASP A 134 21.74 0.75 16.73
CA ASP A 134 22.05 -0.60 17.16
C ASP A 134 23.56 -0.74 17.35
N LEU A 135 24.02 -0.73 18.62
CA LEU A 135 25.43 -0.86 18.97
C LEU A 135 25.81 -2.32 19.22
N SER A 136 27.05 -2.67 18.85
CA SER A 136 27.56 -4.04 18.92
C SER A 136 27.87 -4.50 20.33
N GLU A 137 27.02 -5.37 20.89
CA GLU A 137 27.35 -6.08 22.12
C GLU A 137 28.50 -7.07 21.93
N GLN A 138 28.71 -7.60 20.71
CA GLN A 138 29.81 -8.52 20.42
C GLN A 138 31.17 -7.84 20.56
N GLU A 139 31.29 -6.57 20.17
CA GLU A 139 32.53 -5.83 20.34
C GLU A 139 32.90 -5.74 21.83
N LEU A 140 31.95 -5.46 22.71
CA LEU A 140 32.19 -5.48 24.14
C LEU A 140 32.61 -6.89 24.60
N LEU A 141 31.88 -7.92 24.16
CA LEU A 141 32.14 -9.31 24.56
C LEU A 141 33.53 -9.81 24.13
N SER A 142 33.99 -9.44 22.94
CA SER A 142 35.24 -9.91 22.34
C SER A 142 36.45 -9.03 22.66
N CYS A 143 36.27 -7.73 22.88
CA CYS A 143 37.37 -6.76 23.00
C CYS A 143 37.61 -6.26 24.43
N SER A 144 36.62 -6.38 25.33
CA SER A 144 36.78 -5.99 26.73
C SER A 144 37.24 -7.16 27.62
N PRO A 145 37.57 -6.92 28.90
CA PRO A 145 37.83 -8.00 29.86
C PRO A 145 36.58 -8.80 30.32
N GLY A 146 35.39 -8.51 29.78
CA GLY A 146 34.15 -9.24 30.04
C GLY A 146 34.09 -10.61 29.34
N SER A 147 33.03 -11.38 29.62
CA SER A 147 32.82 -12.72 29.04
C SER A 147 31.36 -13.17 29.21
N CYS A 148 31.02 -14.36 28.71
CA CYS A 148 29.73 -15.00 29.01
C CYS A 148 29.58 -15.43 30.47
N ASN A 149 30.66 -15.41 31.26
CA ASN A 149 30.59 -15.57 32.72
C ASN A 149 30.28 -14.26 33.46
N GLY A 150 30.09 -13.16 32.72
CA GLY A 150 29.69 -11.87 33.23
C GLY A 150 30.81 -10.84 33.34
N TYR A 151 30.39 -9.60 33.58
CA TYR A 151 31.25 -8.44 33.83
C TYR A 151 30.55 -7.43 34.73
N LYS A 152 31.25 -6.39 35.18
CA LYS A 152 30.72 -5.42 36.14
C LYS A 152 30.21 -4.18 35.42
N ILE A 153 29.03 -3.70 35.81
CA ILE A 153 28.33 -2.55 35.22
C ILE A 153 29.22 -1.28 35.13
N ASP A 154 29.97 -0.97 36.18
CA ASP A 154 30.89 0.18 36.25
C ASP A 154 32.10 0.02 35.34
N SER A 155 32.63 -1.20 35.26
CA SER A 155 33.76 -1.53 34.40
C SER A 155 33.36 -1.53 32.92
N THR A 156 32.12 -1.94 32.59
CA THR A 156 31.55 -1.79 31.25
C THR A 156 31.44 -0.33 30.87
N CYS A 157 30.84 0.50 31.72
CA CYS A 157 30.71 1.94 31.47
C CYS A 157 32.09 2.60 31.26
N GLN A 158 33.08 2.22 32.06
CA GLN A 158 34.45 2.70 31.90
C GLN A 158 35.09 2.25 30.58
N TYR A 159 34.88 0.99 30.17
CA TYR A 159 35.37 0.51 28.88
C TYR A 159 34.77 1.28 27.71
N VAL A 160 33.44 1.48 27.70
CA VAL A 160 32.74 2.24 26.65
C VAL A 160 33.13 3.72 26.67
N LYS A 161 33.49 4.28 27.83
CA LYS A 161 34.08 5.63 27.91
C LYS A 161 35.47 5.70 27.25
N ASP A 162 36.33 4.73 27.52
CA ASP A 162 37.71 4.76 27.04
C ASP A 162 37.84 4.37 25.55
N TYR A 163 37.08 3.37 25.12
CA TYR A 163 37.21 2.73 23.81
C TYR A 163 35.97 2.88 22.92
N GLY A 164 34.79 3.06 23.51
CA GLY A 164 33.50 3.12 22.83
C GLY A 164 33.00 1.78 22.28
N ALA A 165 31.92 1.83 21.48
CA ALA A 165 31.31 0.70 20.79
C ALA A 165 30.88 1.08 19.37
N SER A 166 31.12 0.21 18.40
CA SER A 166 30.69 0.37 17.01
C SER A 166 29.23 -0.08 16.83
N GLU A 167 28.66 0.15 15.64
CA GLU A 167 27.34 -0.40 15.28
C GLU A 167 27.37 -1.93 15.11
N GLU A 168 26.23 -2.57 15.39
CA GLU A 168 26.01 -4.03 15.31
C GLU A 168 26.40 -4.60 13.93
N ALA A 169 26.18 -3.85 12.85
CA ALA A 169 26.57 -4.26 11.50
C ALA A 169 28.08 -4.47 11.32
N CYS A 170 28.93 -3.76 12.09
CA CYS A 170 30.39 -3.94 12.03
C CYS A 170 30.84 -5.22 12.73
N PHE A 171 30.15 -5.62 13.80
CA PHE A 171 30.48 -6.84 14.53
C PHE A 171 29.23 -7.50 15.12
N PRO A 172 28.52 -8.33 14.32
CA PRO A 172 27.26 -8.92 14.74
C PRO A 172 27.38 -9.84 15.96
N TYR A 173 26.35 -9.85 16.79
CA TYR A 173 26.27 -10.65 18.00
C TYR A 173 26.10 -12.14 17.75
N MET A 174 27.04 -12.93 18.30
CA MET A 174 27.13 -14.37 18.12
C MET A 174 26.95 -15.16 19.42
N ALA A 175 26.77 -14.46 20.55
CA ALA A 175 26.67 -15.05 21.90
C ALA A 175 27.85 -15.97 22.27
N ASP A 176 29.05 -15.67 21.75
CA ASP A 176 30.27 -16.45 21.93
C ASP A 176 31.45 -15.52 22.27
N ASP A 177 32.06 -15.74 23.43
CA ASP A 177 33.22 -14.99 23.92
C ASP A 177 34.57 -15.56 23.43
N ASN A 178 34.54 -16.57 22.56
CA ASN A 178 35.73 -17.09 21.87
C ASN A 178 36.00 -16.39 20.53
N ILE A 179 35.08 -15.55 20.05
CA ILE A 179 35.27 -14.78 18.80
C ILE A 179 36.35 -13.72 19.02
N PRO A 180 37.47 -13.74 18.27
CA PRO A 180 38.53 -12.76 18.44
C PRO A 180 38.09 -11.33 18.14
N CYS A 181 38.54 -10.36 18.95
CA CYS A 181 38.33 -8.94 18.68
C CYS A 181 38.86 -8.48 17.30
N SER A 182 39.83 -9.19 16.72
CA SER A 182 40.37 -8.92 15.39
C SER A 182 39.40 -9.20 14.24
N ASP A 183 38.30 -9.91 14.51
CA ASP A 183 37.33 -10.31 13.49
C ASP A 183 36.27 -9.22 13.24
N ARG A 184 36.29 -8.14 14.02
CA ARG A 184 35.51 -6.92 13.75
C ARG A 184 35.94 -6.29 12.43
N CYS A 185 35.03 -5.55 11.79
CA CYS A 185 35.31 -4.86 10.54
C CYS A 185 36.58 -3.97 10.63
N ASP A 186 37.37 -3.90 9.55
CA ASP A 186 38.61 -3.09 9.46
C ASP A 186 38.36 -1.57 9.42
N GLU A 187 37.09 -1.17 9.42
CA GLU A 187 36.66 0.19 9.17
C GLU A 187 36.40 0.97 10.46
N ALA A 188 37.28 1.94 10.71
CA ALA A 188 37.08 3.04 11.64
C ALA A 188 36.00 4.04 11.19
N VAL A 189 34.98 3.60 10.46
CA VAL A 189 34.08 4.47 9.71
C VAL A 189 32.90 4.87 10.60
N PHE A 190 33.19 5.83 11.48
CA PHE A 190 32.28 6.90 11.92
C PHE A 190 31.12 6.65 12.90
N THR A 191 31.15 5.59 13.72
CA THR A 191 30.07 5.36 14.70
C THR A 191 30.52 4.86 16.07
N ASN A 192 31.80 5.03 16.43
CA ASN A 192 32.29 4.61 17.74
C ASN A 192 31.67 5.44 18.87
N ARG A 193 30.57 4.96 19.47
CA ARG A 193 29.81 5.65 20.52
C ARG A 193 30.47 5.48 21.86
N ARG A 194 30.60 6.61 22.56
CA ARG A 194 31.29 6.68 23.84
C ARG A 194 30.40 7.25 24.91
N ILE A 195 30.73 6.89 26.14
CA ILE A 195 30.22 7.54 27.35
C ILE A 195 31.17 8.69 27.68
N GLU A 196 30.66 9.92 27.73
CA GLU A 196 31.44 11.08 28.17
C GLU A 196 31.78 10.96 29.66
N ASP A 197 30.78 10.67 30.50
CA ASP A 197 30.94 10.41 31.92
C ASP A 197 29.79 9.57 32.48
N PHE A 198 30.03 8.90 33.60
CA PHE A 198 29.01 8.15 34.33
C PHE A 198 29.20 8.30 35.85
N ASP A 199 28.11 8.11 36.60
CA ASP A 199 28.14 8.13 38.06
C ASP A 199 27.02 7.26 38.67
N TRP A 200 27.15 6.94 39.95
CA TRP A 200 26.22 6.10 40.70
C TRP A 200 25.02 6.90 41.22
N CYS A 201 23.81 6.44 40.89
CA CYS A 201 22.57 7.02 41.42
C CYS A 201 22.44 6.83 42.94
N PHE A 202 21.63 7.68 43.59
CA PHE A 202 21.28 7.46 45.00
C PHE A 202 20.31 6.30 45.15
N ASN A 203 20.62 5.36 46.05
CA ASN A 203 19.88 4.12 46.28
C ASN A 203 18.55 4.32 47.03
N SER A 204 17.67 5.12 46.42
CA SER A 204 16.30 5.36 46.85
C SER A 204 15.43 5.61 45.64
N VAL A 205 14.11 5.45 45.81
CA VAL A 205 13.14 5.75 44.75
C VAL A 205 13.30 7.19 44.24
N ASP A 206 13.45 8.15 45.14
CA ASP A 206 13.65 9.55 44.75
C ASP A 206 15.02 9.79 44.09
N GLY A 207 16.04 8.99 44.44
CA GLY A 207 17.38 9.08 43.87
C GLY A 207 17.48 8.57 42.44
N LEU A 208 16.80 7.46 42.12
CA LEU A 208 16.70 6.94 40.75
C LEU A 208 15.83 7.85 39.89
N LYS A 209 14.66 8.30 40.39
CA LYS A 209 13.78 9.23 39.66
C LYS A 209 14.44 10.55 39.28
N GLU A 210 15.33 11.07 40.14
CA GLU A 210 16.05 12.32 39.85
C GLU A 210 16.86 12.23 38.55
N HIS A 211 17.36 11.05 38.18
CA HIS A 211 18.12 10.85 36.95
C HIS A 211 17.25 10.31 35.81
N LEU A 212 16.35 9.37 36.13
CA LEU A 212 15.47 8.73 35.16
C LEU A 212 14.53 9.73 34.43
N GLN A 213 14.26 10.90 35.02
CA GLN A 213 13.53 11.99 34.37
C GLN A 213 14.27 12.63 33.19
N TYR A 214 15.58 12.40 33.05
CA TYR A 214 16.42 12.93 31.99
C TYR A 214 16.85 11.87 30.97
N GLY A 215 16.47 10.60 31.17
CA GLY A 215 16.73 9.49 30.26
C GLY A 215 16.83 8.15 31.01
N PRO A 216 16.89 7.01 30.31
CA PRO A 216 17.00 5.70 30.96
C PRO A 216 18.30 5.51 31.76
N ILE A 217 18.28 4.58 32.72
CA ILE A 217 19.44 4.25 33.58
C ILE A 217 19.75 2.76 33.55
N ASP A 218 21.04 2.43 33.64
CA ASP A 218 21.50 1.05 33.68
C ASP A 218 21.45 0.54 35.13
N VAL A 219 20.77 -0.59 35.37
CA VAL A 219 20.54 -1.11 36.72
C VAL A 219 20.88 -2.58 36.85
N ARG A 220 21.39 -2.95 38.02
CA ARG A 220 21.73 -4.34 38.36
C ARG A 220 20.83 -4.82 39.50
N PHE A 221 20.16 -5.96 39.30
CA PHE A 221 19.22 -6.51 40.28
C PHE A 221 19.39 -8.02 40.48
N GLN A 222 18.78 -8.53 41.54
CA GLN A 222 18.78 -9.94 41.89
C GLN A 222 17.67 -10.69 41.13
N VAL A 223 18.05 -11.78 40.46
CA VAL A 223 17.09 -12.69 39.83
C VAL A 223 16.86 -13.89 40.74
N TYR A 224 15.58 -14.25 40.89
CA TYR A 224 15.12 -15.43 41.61
C TYR A 224 14.42 -16.39 40.64
N GLU A 225 14.29 -17.67 41.02
CA GLU A 225 13.73 -18.71 40.15
C GLU A 225 12.34 -18.35 39.57
N ASP A 226 11.50 -17.68 40.34
CA ASP A 226 10.15 -17.29 39.91
C ASP A 226 10.12 -16.24 38.79
N PHE A 227 11.19 -15.43 38.64
CA PHE A 227 11.26 -14.37 37.65
C PHE A 227 11.30 -14.89 36.21
N TYR A 228 11.89 -16.07 35.97
CA TYR A 228 11.96 -16.66 34.63
C TYR A 228 10.57 -16.89 34.02
N SER A 229 9.56 -17.11 34.87
CA SER A 229 8.17 -17.35 34.47
C SER A 229 7.32 -16.07 34.37
N TYR A 230 7.91 -14.88 34.53
CA TYR A 230 7.17 -13.62 34.45
C TYR A 230 6.54 -13.39 33.07
N THR A 231 5.25 -13.07 33.03
CA THR A 231 4.52 -12.74 31.79
C THR A 231 3.86 -11.37 31.80
N ALA A 232 3.43 -10.86 32.96
CA ALA A 232 2.82 -9.53 33.08
C ALA A 232 2.66 -9.07 34.54
N GLY A 233 2.48 -7.76 34.73
CA GLY A 233 2.13 -7.13 36.01
C GLY A 233 3.33 -6.62 36.81
N VAL A 234 3.15 -6.29 38.08
CA VAL A 234 4.20 -5.73 38.94
C VAL A 234 4.87 -6.83 39.75
N TYR A 235 6.05 -7.24 39.30
CA TYR A 235 6.84 -8.31 39.89
C TYR A 235 7.27 -7.98 41.32
N LYS A 236 7.16 -9.00 42.17
CA LYS A 236 7.63 -9.04 43.54
C LYS A 236 7.98 -10.49 43.84
N HIS A 237 9.18 -10.74 44.34
CA HIS A 237 9.66 -12.09 44.59
C HIS A 237 8.78 -12.81 45.63
N VAL A 238 8.30 -13.99 45.28
CA VAL A 238 7.40 -14.79 46.12
C VAL A 238 7.82 -16.24 46.26
N TYR A 239 8.64 -16.76 45.35
CA TYR A 239 9.01 -18.18 45.30
C TYR A 239 10.43 -18.40 44.77
N GLY A 240 11.07 -19.46 45.27
CA GLY A 240 12.36 -19.95 44.78
C GLY A 240 13.58 -19.30 45.42
N SER A 241 14.76 -19.81 45.06
CA SER A 241 16.03 -19.31 45.58
C SER A 241 16.64 -18.21 44.72
N PHE A 242 17.66 -17.54 45.26
CA PHE A 242 18.45 -16.54 44.54
C PHE A 242 19.33 -17.23 43.50
N GLU A 243 19.20 -16.81 42.25
CA GLU A 243 19.84 -17.47 41.11
C GLU A 243 21.09 -16.75 40.62
N GLY A 244 21.10 -15.42 40.68
CA GLY A 244 22.21 -14.62 40.21
C GLY A 244 21.84 -13.15 40.05
N TRP A 245 22.76 -12.40 39.45
CA TRP A 245 22.59 -10.97 39.21
C TRP A 245 22.45 -10.71 37.72
N HIS A 246 21.60 -9.76 37.37
CA HIS A 246 21.30 -9.40 35.99
C HIS A 246 21.36 -7.88 35.82
N ILE A 247 21.80 -7.42 34.65
CA ILE A 247 21.93 -6.00 34.31
C ILE A 247 20.93 -5.69 33.19
N VAL A 248 20.14 -4.63 33.38
CA VAL A 248 18.98 -4.28 32.55
C VAL A 248 18.81 -2.77 32.49
N ASN A 249 18.10 -2.29 31.48
CA ASN A 249 17.86 -0.86 31.28
C ASN A 249 16.52 -0.44 31.90
N MET A 250 16.55 0.42 32.92
CA MET A 250 15.35 1.01 33.53
C MET A 250 14.93 2.26 32.77
N ILE A 251 13.71 2.23 32.22
CA ILE A 251 13.19 3.22 31.26
C ILE A 251 12.02 4.04 31.80
N GLY A 252 11.59 3.81 33.04
CA GLY A 252 10.45 4.54 33.57
C GLY A 252 9.95 4.08 34.94
N TRP A 253 8.87 4.71 35.38
CA TRP A 253 8.18 4.38 36.62
C TRP A 253 6.68 4.65 36.54
N ASN A 254 5.94 4.03 37.45
CA ASN A 254 4.53 4.30 37.67
C ASN A 254 4.20 4.31 39.17
N ASP A 255 3.87 5.48 39.72
CA ASP A 255 3.55 5.65 41.14
C ASP A 255 2.15 5.15 41.51
N THR A 256 1.23 5.09 40.56
CA THR A 256 -0.08 4.44 40.78
C THR A 256 0.11 2.96 41.07
N ASP A 257 1.03 2.34 40.32
CA ASP A 257 1.38 0.93 40.46
C ASP A 257 2.57 0.68 41.38
N THR A 258 3.19 1.72 41.93
CA THR A 258 4.41 1.67 42.77
C THR A 258 5.52 0.79 42.18
N CYS A 259 5.87 1.02 40.91
CA CYS A 259 6.80 0.15 40.18
C CYS A 259 7.75 0.90 39.24
N TRP A 260 8.86 0.25 38.91
CA TRP A 260 9.77 0.58 37.82
C TRP A 260 9.36 -0.13 36.53
N ILE A 261 9.67 0.46 35.38
CA ILE A 261 9.49 -0.10 34.03
C ILE A 261 10.88 -0.36 33.47
N VAL A 262 11.13 -1.59 32.99
CA VAL A 262 12.47 -2.06 32.68
C VAL A 262 12.48 -2.85 31.36
N LYS A 263 13.43 -2.51 30.48
CA LYS A 263 13.77 -3.22 29.24
C LYS A 263 14.73 -4.36 29.54
N ASN A 264 14.39 -5.58 29.12
CA ASN A 264 15.23 -6.76 29.29
C ASN A 264 15.92 -7.16 27.96
N SER A 265 16.82 -8.14 28.04
CA SER A 265 17.63 -8.66 26.92
C SER A 265 17.37 -10.15 26.62
N TRP A 266 16.15 -10.64 26.90
CA TRP A 266 15.75 -12.05 26.67
C TRP A 266 14.78 -12.21 25.48
N GLY A 267 14.79 -11.26 24.56
CA GLY A 267 13.92 -11.23 23.39
C GLY A 267 12.47 -10.85 23.69
N LYS A 268 11.72 -10.56 22.62
CA LYS A 268 10.31 -10.10 22.70
C LYS A 268 9.35 -11.18 23.22
N ASN A 269 9.72 -12.46 23.10
CA ASN A 269 8.89 -13.60 23.53
C ASN A 269 8.92 -13.85 25.05
N TRP A 270 9.51 -12.95 25.84
CA TRP A 270 9.56 -13.02 27.29
C TRP A 270 8.92 -11.78 27.91
N GLY A 271 8.18 -11.94 29.02
CA GLY A 271 7.57 -10.82 29.75
C GLY A 271 6.52 -10.04 28.95
N GLU A 272 6.50 -8.72 29.13
CA GLU A 272 5.61 -7.78 28.44
C GLU A 272 6.29 -7.30 27.13
N GLU A 273 6.37 -8.17 26.12
CA GLU A 273 7.08 -7.93 24.84
C GLU A 273 8.58 -7.59 25.02
N GLY A 274 9.24 -8.29 25.94
CA GLY A 274 10.64 -8.06 26.31
C GLY A 274 10.86 -7.08 27.47
N TYR A 275 9.78 -6.51 28.01
CA TYR A 275 9.81 -5.62 29.17
C TYR A 275 9.28 -6.30 30.43
N PHE A 276 9.56 -5.71 31.58
CA PHE A 276 8.90 -6.07 32.83
C PHE A 276 8.71 -4.86 33.74
N ARG A 277 7.80 -5.02 34.70
CA ARG A 277 7.58 -4.06 35.78
C ARG A 277 7.87 -4.70 37.12
N ILE A 278 8.58 -3.99 37.99
CA ILE A 278 9.00 -4.50 39.32
C ILE A 278 8.68 -3.48 40.41
N ALA A 279 8.15 -3.94 41.54
CA ALA A 279 7.78 -3.05 42.64
C ALA A 279 9.01 -2.34 43.24
N TYR A 280 8.80 -1.12 43.73
CA TYR A 280 9.84 -0.39 44.47
C TYR A 280 10.34 -1.18 45.70
N GLY A 281 11.65 -1.19 45.92
CA GLY A 281 12.34 -1.85 47.02
C GLY A 281 12.51 -3.36 46.86
N GLU A 282 12.22 -3.92 45.69
CA GLU A 282 12.36 -5.35 45.44
C GLU A 282 13.69 -5.70 44.77
N CYS A 283 14.19 -6.90 45.06
CA CYS A 283 15.34 -7.51 44.38
C CYS A 283 16.61 -6.66 44.33
N SER A 284 16.78 -5.74 45.29
CA SER A 284 17.92 -4.80 45.35
C SER A 284 18.08 -3.93 44.10
N ILE A 285 17.01 -3.70 43.32
CA ILE A 285 17.12 -2.98 42.03
C ILE A 285 17.54 -1.51 42.20
N GLU A 286 17.24 -0.90 43.34
CA GLU A 286 17.69 0.47 43.66
C GLU A 286 19.15 0.56 44.13
N ASP A 287 19.79 -0.56 44.50
CA ASP A 287 21.09 -0.53 45.16
C ASP A 287 22.25 -0.25 44.20
N TYR A 288 22.09 -0.61 42.92
CA TYR A 288 23.13 -0.55 41.90
C TYR A 288 22.58 0.01 40.60
N ALA A 289 22.51 1.33 40.52
CA ALA A 289 22.07 2.06 39.33
C ALA A 289 23.13 3.07 38.90
N ILE A 290 23.45 3.09 37.61
CA ILE A 290 24.39 4.02 37.00
C ILE A 290 23.63 4.94 36.03
N TRP A 291 23.87 6.23 36.18
CA TRP A 291 23.54 7.24 35.18
C TRP A 291 24.77 7.47 34.30
N LEU A 292 24.59 7.45 32.98
CA LEU A 292 25.64 7.76 32.00
C LEU A 292 25.24 8.97 31.15
N THR A 293 26.23 9.67 30.62
CA THR A 293 26.05 10.76 29.65
C THR A 293 26.74 10.37 28.35
N PRO A 294 26.04 10.34 27.20
CA PRO A 294 26.67 10.03 25.92
C PRO A 294 27.61 11.16 25.49
N GLU A 295 28.75 10.81 24.89
CA GLU A 295 29.62 11.77 24.22
C GLU A 295 28.96 12.26 22.91
N PRO A 296 28.91 13.58 22.64
CA PRO A 296 28.46 14.08 21.35
C PRO A 296 29.30 13.51 20.21
N SER A 297 28.66 13.15 19.10
CA SER A 297 29.41 12.71 17.91
C SER A 297 30.17 13.87 17.29
N HIS A 298 31.41 13.63 16.87
CA HIS A 298 32.14 14.53 15.96
C HIS A 298 31.83 14.26 14.48
N TYR A 299 31.05 13.22 14.19
CA TYR A 299 30.63 12.82 12.85
C TYR A 299 29.13 13.06 12.65
N PRO A 300 28.68 13.32 11.42
CA PRO A 300 27.26 13.37 11.07
C PRO A 300 26.65 11.97 10.97
N TYR A 301 25.32 11.89 10.92
CA TYR A 301 24.60 10.64 10.63
C TYR A 301 23.56 10.86 9.56
N ILE A 302 23.98 10.52 8.34
CA ILE A 302 23.20 10.76 7.14
C ILE A 302 22.44 9.49 6.75
N LYS A 303 21.16 9.64 6.44
CA LYS A 303 20.35 8.61 5.78
C LYS A 303 19.64 9.18 4.56
N ASN A 304 19.38 8.30 3.58
CA ASN A 304 18.40 8.56 2.53
C ASN A 304 17.00 8.40 3.14
N VAL A 305 16.17 9.45 3.06
CA VAL A 305 14.78 9.42 3.57
C VAL A 305 13.74 9.55 2.47
N SER A 306 14.14 9.83 1.22
CA SER A 306 13.23 9.92 0.07
C SER A 306 14.02 9.89 -1.24
N THR A 307 13.56 9.07 -2.19
CA THR A 307 14.02 9.05 -3.58
C THR A 307 12.80 9.36 -4.45
N ILE A 308 12.89 10.38 -5.30
CA ILE A 308 11.84 10.77 -6.25
C ILE A 308 12.43 10.71 -7.65
N LEU A 309 11.77 9.95 -8.52
CA LEU A 309 12.04 9.93 -9.95
C LEU A 309 11.23 11.01 -10.65
N ASN A 310 11.86 11.70 -11.58
CA ASN A 310 11.21 12.66 -12.45
C ASN A 310 11.69 12.40 -13.88
N ASP A 311 10.88 11.69 -14.61
CA ASP A 311 11.06 11.38 -16.02
C ASP A 311 10.31 12.38 -16.92
N SER A 312 9.47 13.29 -16.39
CA SER A 312 8.66 14.26 -17.18
C SER A 312 9.38 15.13 -18.22
N ILE A 313 10.72 15.20 -18.19
CA ILE A 313 11.53 15.92 -19.17
C ILE A 313 11.87 15.04 -20.38
N TYR A 314 12.07 13.73 -20.17
CA TYR A 314 12.63 12.80 -21.15
C TYR A 314 11.84 11.48 -21.30
N GLY A 315 10.84 11.27 -20.47
CA GLY A 315 9.85 10.17 -20.43
C GLY A 315 8.42 10.74 -20.44
N ASP A 316 7.50 10.05 -19.78
CA ASP A 316 6.05 10.34 -19.80
C ASP A 316 5.56 11.13 -18.57
N GLY A 317 6.31 11.10 -17.47
CA GLY A 317 6.05 11.87 -16.25
C GLY A 317 5.23 11.16 -15.19
N ASP A 318 5.08 9.84 -15.27
CA ASP A 318 4.36 9.01 -14.30
C ASP A 318 5.18 8.73 -13.01
N GLY A 319 6.50 8.95 -13.05
CA GLY A 319 7.43 8.67 -11.95
C GLY A 319 7.89 7.21 -11.84
N VAL A 320 7.63 6.38 -12.86
CA VAL A 320 8.16 5.02 -13.05
C VAL A 320 9.09 5.05 -14.25
N LEU A 321 10.27 4.48 -14.09
CA LEU A 321 11.24 4.50 -15.18
C LEU A 321 11.00 3.33 -16.13
N ASN A 322 10.70 3.59 -17.40
CA ASN A 322 10.40 2.56 -18.38
C ASN A 322 11.63 2.18 -19.22
N PRO A 323 11.71 0.96 -19.77
CA PRO A 323 12.75 0.58 -20.72
C PRO A 323 12.88 1.58 -21.88
N GLY A 324 14.05 2.25 -21.96
CA GLY A 324 14.35 3.23 -23.02
C GLY A 324 14.31 4.69 -22.57
N GLU A 325 13.86 4.95 -21.35
CA GLU A 325 13.70 6.31 -20.84
C GLU A 325 14.93 6.88 -20.15
N THR A 326 14.83 8.16 -19.82
CA THR A 326 15.80 8.91 -19.03
C THR A 326 15.05 9.64 -17.92
N ALA A 327 15.58 9.64 -16.70
CA ALA A 327 14.97 10.34 -15.58
C ALA A 327 16.01 11.07 -14.73
N ASP A 328 15.55 12.17 -14.15
CA ASP A 328 16.23 12.85 -13.06
C ASP A 328 15.84 12.22 -11.72
N ILE A 329 16.81 12.03 -10.83
CA ILE A 329 16.63 11.45 -9.50
C ILE A 329 16.93 12.51 -8.44
N TYR A 330 15.92 12.76 -7.63
CA TYR A 330 16.00 13.63 -6.46
C TYR A 330 16.06 12.78 -5.20
N ILE A 331 17.16 12.86 -4.46
CA ILE A 331 17.35 12.16 -3.19
C ILE A 331 17.37 13.18 -2.05
N THR A 332 16.66 12.86 -0.97
CA THR A 332 16.65 13.64 0.26
C THR A 332 17.52 12.96 1.30
N LEU A 333 18.57 13.65 1.72
CA LEU A 333 19.46 13.23 2.78
C LEU A 333 19.08 13.93 4.09
N LYS A 334 18.86 13.16 5.16
CA LYS A 334 18.62 13.69 6.51
C LYS A 334 19.84 13.46 7.39
N ASN A 335 20.30 14.51 8.07
CA ASN A 335 21.25 14.38 9.18
C ASN A 335 20.46 14.35 10.50
N TYR A 336 20.57 13.26 11.27
CA TYR A 336 19.79 13.14 12.51
C TYR A 336 20.40 13.96 13.65
N PRO A 337 19.58 14.41 14.61
CA PRO A 337 20.07 15.14 15.78
C PRO A 337 20.96 14.29 16.68
N GLY A 338 21.78 14.95 17.50
CA GLY A 338 22.78 14.29 18.37
C GLY A 338 24.08 13.93 17.64
N TRP A 339 24.19 14.30 16.38
CA TRP A 339 25.36 14.15 15.53
C TRP A 339 25.87 15.52 15.06
N SER A 340 27.13 15.56 14.63
CA SER A 340 27.75 16.79 14.14
C SER A 340 27.04 17.28 12.87
N ASP A 341 27.26 18.55 12.52
CA ASP A 341 26.85 19.01 11.19
C ASP A 341 27.66 18.24 10.13
N ALA A 342 27.04 18.00 8.97
CA ALA A 342 27.73 17.45 7.81
C ALA A 342 28.13 18.62 6.90
N PHE A 343 29.41 18.95 6.84
CA PHE A 343 29.93 20.01 5.97
C PHE A 343 30.43 19.45 4.65
N SER A 344 30.30 20.23 3.57
CA SER A 344 30.78 19.86 2.23
C SER A 344 30.30 18.47 1.80
N THR A 345 29.01 18.23 1.98
CA THR A 345 28.36 16.97 1.67
C THR A 345 28.15 16.82 0.18
N ASP A 346 28.75 15.79 -0.39
CA ASP A 346 28.61 15.38 -1.78
C ASP A 346 28.15 13.92 -1.81
N ALA A 347 27.37 13.54 -2.81
CA ALA A 347 26.95 12.16 -3.01
C ALA A 347 27.27 11.70 -4.43
N THR A 348 27.66 10.43 -4.55
CA THR A 348 27.91 9.77 -5.83
C THR A 348 26.96 8.59 -6.01
N LEU A 349 26.13 8.63 -7.05
CA LEU A 349 25.25 7.53 -7.43
C LEU A 349 26.03 6.43 -8.17
N ARG A 350 25.79 5.17 -7.80
CA ARG A 350 26.45 3.99 -8.37
C ARG A 350 25.45 2.88 -8.60
N THR A 351 25.72 2.03 -9.59
CA THR A 351 25.00 0.78 -9.83
C THR A 351 25.89 -0.18 -10.62
N ASP A 352 25.73 -1.48 -10.37
CA ASP A 352 26.33 -2.56 -11.17
C ASP A 352 25.32 -3.16 -12.17
N GLU A 353 24.12 -2.58 -12.28
CA GLU A 353 23.03 -3.08 -13.11
C GLU A 353 23.32 -2.91 -14.60
N THR A 354 23.24 -4.02 -15.34
CA THR A 354 23.49 -4.00 -16.78
C THR A 354 22.31 -3.35 -17.51
N GLY A 355 22.60 -2.34 -18.33
CA GLY A 355 21.58 -1.62 -19.12
C GLY A 355 21.08 -0.34 -18.45
N VAL A 356 21.60 0.01 -17.28
CA VAL A 356 21.43 1.34 -16.67
C VAL A 356 22.68 2.18 -16.96
N PHE A 357 22.48 3.42 -17.38
CA PHE A 357 23.56 4.36 -17.71
C PHE A 357 23.39 5.63 -16.88
N ILE A 358 24.28 5.86 -15.92
CA ILE A 358 24.29 7.11 -15.14
C ILE A 358 25.00 8.19 -15.96
N GLU A 359 24.27 9.23 -16.33
CA GLU A 359 24.75 10.37 -17.11
C GLU A 359 25.36 11.45 -16.22
N ASP A 360 24.71 11.71 -15.08
CA ASP A 360 25.25 12.51 -13.98
C ASP A 360 25.21 11.72 -12.68
N SER A 361 26.39 11.43 -12.15
CA SER A 361 26.56 10.61 -10.96
C SER A 361 26.85 11.41 -9.70
N ILE A 362 26.99 12.73 -9.77
CA ILE A 362 27.42 13.55 -8.62
C ILE A 362 26.34 14.57 -8.27
N ALA A 363 26.01 14.66 -6.98
CA ALA A 363 25.13 15.69 -6.46
C ALA A 363 25.76 16.38 -5.25
N VAL A 364 25.69 17.71 -5.22
CA VAL A 364 26.21 18.55 -4.13
C VAL A 364 25.09 18.98 -3.18
N TYR A 365 25.21 18.61 -1.90
CA TYR A 365 24.24 18.95 -0.84
C TYR A 365 24.70 20.11 0.04
N GLY A 366 25.99 20.42 0.07
CA GLY A 366 26.53 21.54 0.86
C GLY A 366 26.62 21.21 2.35
N THR A 367 25.95 21.97 3.22
CA THR A 367 25.95 21.67 4.67
C THR A 367 24.60 21.14 5.10
N ILE A 368 24.56 19.90 5.59
CA ILE A 368 23.38 19.32 6.22
C ILE A 368 23.51 19.46 7.74
N VAL A 369 22.86 20.48 8.28
CA VAL A 369 22.85 20.76 9.71
C VAL A 369 22.17 19.61 10.46
N SER A 370 22.62 19.33 11.67
CA SER A 370 21.98 18.36 12.58
C SER A 370 20.47 18.63 12.69
N ASP A 371 19.66 17.57 12.60
CA ASP A 371 18.18 17.60 12.54
C ASP A 371 17.56 18.25 11.30
N THR A 372 18.33 18.40 10.21
CA THR A 372 17.80 18.91 8.95
C THR A 372 17.90 17.88 7.83
N ALA A 373 17.07 18.07 6.81
CA ALA A 373 17.11 17.30 5.58
C ALA A 373 17.30 18.24 4.38
N ILE A 374 18.07 17.79 3.40
CA ILE A 374 18.33 18.51 2.16
C ILE A 374 18.09 17.56 0.99
N THR A 375 17.39 18.06 -0.02
CA THR A 375 17.19 17.38 -1.30
C THR A 375 18.08 18.06 -2.35
N ASN A 376 18.71 17.28 -3.22
CA ASN A 376 19.53 17.76 -4.35
C ASN A 376 18.72 18.43 -5.48
N THR A 377 17.74 19.28 -5.15
CA THR A 377 16.84 19.94 -6.10
C THR A 377 17.52 20.80 -7.17
N LEU A 378 18.73 21.27 -6.90
CA LEU A 378 19.51 22.09 -7.84
C LEU A 378 20.50 21.28 -8.67
N ASP A 379 20.70 20.00 -8.33
CA ASP A 379 21.74 19.12 -8.86
C ASP A 379 21.26 17.66 -8.83
N PRO A 380 20.18 17.33 -9.58
CA PRO A 380 19.66 15.97 -9.64
C PRO A 380 20.68 15.03 -10.28
N PHE A 381 20.63 13.75 -9.92
CA PHE A 381 21.30 12.73 -10.73
C PHE A 381 20.50 12.51 -12.01
N THR A 382 21.15 12.17 -13.12
CA THR A 382 20.44 11.80 -14.35
C THR A 382 20.89 10.41 -14.78
N LEU A 383 19.94 9.54 -15.12
CA LEU A 383 20.26 8.24 -15.70
C LEU A 383 19.31 7.89 -16.84
N SER A 384 19.81 7.08 -17.77
CA SER A 384 19.05 6.51 -18.87
C SER A 384 19.10 4.99 -18.84
N VAL A 385 18.05 4.34 -19.35
CA VAL A 385 17.91 2.88 -19.33
C VAL A 385 17.76 2.33 -20.75
N ASN A 386 18.32 1.13 -20.95
CA ASN A 386 18.29 0.47 -22.25
C ASN A 386 16.84 0.09 -22.63
N PRO A 387 16.37 0.34 -23.88
CA PRO A 387 15.04 -0.09 -24.34
C PRO A 387 14.75 -1.58 -24.23
N PHE A 388 15.78 -2.42 -24.11
CA PHE A 388 15.68 -3.88 -24.00
C PHE A 388 16.05 -4.39 -22.60
N ILE A 389 16.14 -3.51 -21.60
CA ILE A 389 16.39 -3.94 -20.22
C ILE A 389 15.21 -4.80 -19.74
N GLU A 390 15.52 -5.88 -19.02
CA GLU A 390 14.47 -6.67 -18.38
C GLU A 390 13.85 -5.85 -17.24
N PRO A 391 12.51 -5.68 -17.22
CA PRO A 391 11.81 -5.04 -16.12
C PRO A 391 12.10 -5.68 -14.75
N GLY A 392 11.95 -4.90 -13.69
CA GLY A 392 12.10 -5.30 -12.30
C GLY A 392 12.90 -4.32 -11.46
N GLU A 393 13.07 -4.66 -10.19
CA GLU A 393 13.87 -3.90 -9.24
C GLU A 393 15.36 -3.92 -9.63
N LYS A 394 15.99 -2.75 -9.65
CA LYS A 394 17.41 -2.53 -9.92
C LYS A 394 18.09 -1.93 -8.71
N GLY A 395 19.24 -2.50 -8.32
CA GLY A 395 20.01 -2.05 -7.17
C GLY A 395 20.87 -0.82 -7.45
N PHE A 396 20.87 0.14 -6.53
CA PHE A 396 21.70 1.33 -6.55
C PHE A 396 22.35 1.56 -5.19
N ASP A 397 23.54 2.18 -5.21
CA ASP A 397 24.24 2.62 -4.02
C ASP A 397 24.51 4.12 -4.11
N LEU A 398 24.15 4.84 -3.05
CA LEU A 398 24.51 6.23 -2.89
C LEU A 398 25.70 6.36 -1.93
N PHE A 399 26.87 6.67 -2.48
CA PHE A 399 28.07 6.92 -1.69
C PHE A 399 28.13 8.40 -1.29
N VAL A 400 27.87 8.69 -0.02
CA VAL A 400 27.87 10.05 0.53
C VAL A 400 29.19 10.33 1.23
N THR A 401 29.76 11.51 1.02
CA THR A 401 30.94 12.01 1.73
C THR A 401 30.62 13.35 2.39
N ALA A 402 31.23 13.64 3.53
CA ALA A 402 31.12 14.93 4.22
C ALA A 402 32.35 15.17 5.13
N LEU A 403 32.36 16.31 5.83
CA LEU A 403 33.27 16.60 6.93
C LEU A 403 32.45 16.81 8.21
N GLY A 404 32.89 16.25 9.33
CA GLY A 404 32.31 16.53 10.65
C GLY A 404 32.79 17.86 11.25
N ASP A 405 32.32 18.20 12.45
CA ASP A 405 32.61 19.49 13.13
C ASP A 405 34.11 19.76 13.33
N SER A 406 34.91 18.71 13.47
CA SER A 406 36.37 18.79 13.64
C SER A 406 37.14 18.86 12.30
N GLY A 407 36.44 18.83 11.16
CA GLY A 407 37.02 18.69 9.84
C GLY A 407 37.45 17.26 9.51
N ASP A 408 37.06 16.29 10.34
CA ASP A 408 37.33 14.88 10.10
C ASP A 408 36.50 14.40 8.90
N PRO A 409 37.09 13.63 7.96
CA PRO A 409 36.34 13.08 6.84
C PRO A 409 35.24 12.15 7.34
N TYR A 410 34.11 12.11 6.65
CA TYR A 410 33.00 11.21 6.87
C TYR A 410 32.57 10.61 5.53
N TRP A 411 32.17 9.34 5.52
CA TRP A 411 31.49 8.75 4.38
C TRP A 411 30.54 7.63 4.81
N VAL A 412 29.51 7.37 3.98
CA VAL A 412 28.53 6.29 4.17
C VAL A 412 28.02 5.80 2.82
N GLU A 413 27.72 4.50 2.72
CA GLU A 413 27.05 3.88 1.58
C GLU A 413 25.59 3.60 1.94
N LEU A 414 24.67 4.09 1.10
CA LEU A 414 23.24 4.01 1.30
C LEU A 414 22.60 3.24 0.13
N PRO A 415 22.39 1.93 0.25
CA PRO A 415 21.76 1.13 -0.79
C PRO A 415 20.28 1.48 -0.93
N PHE A 416 19.77 1.44 -2.16
CA PHE A 416 18.35 1.58 -2.47
C PHE A 416 18.00 0.88 -3.79
N ILE A 417 16.71 0.79 -4.11
CA ILE A 417 16.21 0.17 -5.34
C ILE A 417 15.41 1.18 -6.17
N ILE A 418 15.47 1.02 -7.50
CA ILE A 418 14.55 1.68 -8.45
C ILE A 418 13.86 0.57 -9.24
N GLU A 419 12.53 0.64 -9.35
CA GLU A 419 11.75 -0.24 -10.22
C GLU A 419 11.81 0.28 -11.66
N ILE A 420 12.15 -0.61 -12.60
CA ILE A 420 12.03 -0.35 -14.04
C ILE A 420 10.89 -1.21 -14.58
N GLY A 421 9.88 -0.62 -15.20
CA GLY A 421 8.64 -1.36 -15.47
C GLY A 421 7.78 -0.80 -16.58
N TRP A 422 6.55 -1.30 -16.60
CA TRP A 422 5.40 -0.77 -17.34
C TRP A 422 4.21 -0.66 -16.38
N ASN A 423 4.46 -0.65 -15.08
CA ASN A 423 3.42 -0.58 -14.07
C ASN A 423 3.10 0.89 -13.83
N GLN A 424 1.83 1.22 -13.68
CA GLN A 424 1.44 2.54 -13.17
C GLN A 424 2.09 2.79 -11.80
N TYR A 425 2.55 4.01 -11.55
CA TYR A 425 3.09 4.41 -10.25
C TYR A 425 2.17 4.00 -9.09
N GLY A 426 2.74 3.27 -8.12
CA GLY A 426 2.02 2.76 -6.93
C GLY A 426 1.41 1.37 -7.10
N TRP A 427 1.30 0.86 -8.33
CA TRP A 427 0.82 -0.50 -8.63
C TRP A 427 1.99 -1.47 -8.88
N PRO A 428 1.83 -2.78 -8.66
CA PRO A 428 0.60 -3.52 -8.36
C PRO A 428 0.12 -3.44 -6.91
N ALA A 429 -1.19 -3.63 -6.73
CA ALA A 429 -1.79 -3.78 -5.41
C ALA A 429 -1.83 -5.25 -5.00
N PHE A 430 -1.05 -5.65 -4.01
CA PHE A 430 -1.00 -7.03 -3.53
C PHE A 430 -2.15 -7.37 -2.57
N THR A 431 -2.93 -8.41 -2.90
CA THR A 431 -4.05 -8.90 -2.08
C THR A 431 -4.17 -10.43 -2.16
N GLY A 432 -5.33 -11.00 -1.81
CA GLY A 432 -5.72 -12.33 -2.32
C GLY A 432 -5.89 -12.39 -3.85
N ILE A 433 -6.33 -13.54 -4.37
CA ILE A 433 -6.67 -13.71 -5.79
C ILE A 433 -7.85 -12.79 -6.15
N VAL A 434 -7.73 -12.06 -7.24
CA VAL A 434 -8.78 -11.16 -7.75
C VAL A 434 -9.42 -11.77 -8.98
N LYS A 435 -10.55 -12.47 -8.78
CA LYS A 435 -11.37 -13.02 -9.87
C LYS A 435 -12.46 -12.08 -10.36
N SER A 436 -12.81 -11.10 -9.53
CA SER A 436 -13.71 -10.03 -9.92
C SER A 436 -13.02 -9.18 -11.00
N SER A 437 -13.73 -8.82 -12.06
CA SER A 437 -13.19 -7.91 -13.07
C SER A 437 -13.20 -6.49 -12.51
N PRO A 438 -12.09 -5.75 -12.56
CA PRO A 438 -11.98 -4.38 -12.03
C PRO A 438 -13.05 -3.45 -12.60
N CYS A 439 -13.65 -2.62 -11.75
CA CYS A 439 -14.55 -1.54 -12.15
C CYS A 439 -13.81 -0.21 -11.97
N ILE A 440 -13.89 0.66 -12.97
CA ILE A 440 -13.17 1.93 -12.99
C ILE A 440 -14.21 3.06 -13.10
N ILE A 441 -14.24 3.94 -12.11
CA ILE A 441 -15.20 5.06 -12.04
C ILE A 441 -14.69 6.14 -11.08
N ASP A 442 -15.04 7.40 -11.33
CA ASP A 442 -14.89 8.48 -10.35
C ASP A 442 -15.94 8.29 -9.23
N LEU A 443 -15.52 7.61 -8.16
CA LEU A 443 -16.32 7.33 -6.97
C LEU A 443 -16.23 8.48 -5.96
N SER A 444 -15.08 9.17 -5.93
CA SER A 444 -14.78 10.27 -5.00
C SER A 444 -15.38 11.62 -5.42
N GLY A 445 -15.68 11.80 -6.72
CA GLY A 445 -16.17 13.02 -7.33
C GLY A 445 -15.06 14.03 -7.64
N ASP A 446 -13.80 13.60 -7.70
CA ASP A 446 -12.63 14.46 -7.90
C ASP A 446 -12.09 14.48 -9.34
N VAL A 447 -12.79 13.80 -10.26
CA VAL A 447 -12.47 13.57 -11.68
C VAL A 447 -11.47 12.44 -11.91
N ARG A 448 -10.65 12.06 -10.93
CA ARG A 448 -9.80 10.87 -11.06
C ARG A 448 -10.63 9.63 -10.76
N LYS A 449 -10.33 8.57 -11.48
CA LYS A 449 -11.10 7.33 -11.36
C LYS A 449 -10.44 6.40 -10.36
N GLU A 450 -11.25 5.77 -9.53
CA GLU A 450 -10.81 4.72 -8.63
C GLU A 450 -10.93 3.34 -9.28
N VAL A 451 -10.05 2.42 -8.84
CA VAL A 451 -10.06 1.01 -9.22
C VAL A 451 -10.74 0.19 -8.11
N ILE A 452 -11.87 -0.43 -8.45
CA ILE A 452 -12.75 -1.14 -7.50
C ILE A 452 -12.75 -2.63 -7.81
N PHE A 453 -12.44 -3.47 -6.83
CA PHE A 453 -12.37 -4.92 -7.01
C PHE A 453 -12.59 -5.72 -5.72
N GLY A 454 -13.18 -6.91 -5.88
CA GLY A 454 -13.35 -7.90 -4.83
C GLY A 454 -12.27 -8.99 -4.85
N SER A 455 -11.85 -9.45 -3.68
CA SER A 455 -10.74 -10.40 -3.50
C SER A 455 -11.12 -11.68 -2.73
N ASP A 456 -10.32 -12.73 -2.91
CA ASP A 456 -10.40 -14.00 -2.16
C ASP A 456 -10.07 -13.86 -0.67
N ASP A 457 -9.42 -12.76 -0.28
CA ASP A 457 -9.08 -12.45 1.12
C ASP A 457 -10.27 -11.92 1.95
N ALA A 458 -11.46 -11.91 1.34
CA ALA A 458 -12.73 -11.47 1.90
C ALA A 458 -12.94 -9.96 2.01
N ASN A 459 -12.18 -9.17 1.26
CA ASN A 459 -12.31 -7.73 1.19
C ASN A 459 -12.77 -7.24 -0.19
N LEU A 460 -13.55 -6.16 -0.18
CA LEU A 460 -13.77 -5.26 -1.30
C LEU A 460 -12.77 -4.10 -1.16
N TYR A 461 -11.98 -3.85 -2.20
CA TYR A 461 -11.03 -2.75 -2.27
C TYR A 461 -11.56 -1.65 -3.18
N VAL A 462 -11.25 -0.41 -2.80
CA VAL A 462 -11.35 0.78 -3.64
C VAL A 462 -10.01 1.48 -3.49
N LYS A 463 -9.28 1.58 -4.60
CA LYS A 463 -7.96 2.17 -4.63
C LYS A 463 -7.93 3.36 -5.57
N ASP A 464 -7.19 4.40 -5.20
CA ASP A 464 -6.94 5.52 -6.09
C ASP A 464 -5.90 5.14 -7.17
N TYR A 465 -5.57 6.10 -8.05
CA TYR A 465 -4.59 5.92 -9.11
C TYR A 465 -3.18 5.56 -8.61
N LYS A 466 -2.85 5.81 -7.33
CA LYS A 466 -1.57 5.47 -6.68
C LYS A 466 -1.62 4.17 -5.88
N ALA A 467 -2.69 3.39 -6.04
CA ALA A 467 -2.98 2.18 -5.28
C ALA A 467 -3.20 2.41 -3.76
N GLU A 468 -3.41 3.65 -3.31
CA GLU A 468 -3.75 3.95 -1.92
C GLU A 468 -5.21 3.59 -1.64
N ASP A 469 -5.49 3.05 -0.44
CA ASP A 469 -6.87 2.72 -0.06
C ASP A 469 -7.69 3.99 0.16
N VAL A 470 -8.83 4.07 -0.53
CA VAL A 470 -9.80 5.14 -0.29
C VAL A 470 -10.43 4.97 1.09
N THR A 471 -10.69 6.10 1.76
CA THR A 471 -11.26 6.10 3.12
C THR A 471 -12.55 5.28 3.19
N GLY A 472 -12.61 4.32 4.12
CA GLY A 472 -13.73 3.38 4.26
C GLY A 472 -13.45 1.99 3.70
N PHE A 473 -12.38 1.84 2.91
CA PHE A 473 -11.92 0.58 2.34
C PHE A 473 -10.54 0.18 2.90
N PRO A 474 -10.17 -1.11 2.84
CA PRO A 474 -10.97 -2.25 2.38
C PRO A 474 -12.19 -2.57 3.25
N LEU A 475 -13.31 -2.90 2.61
CA LEU A 475 -14.53 -3.36 3.29
C LEU A 475 -14.51 -4.90 3.42
N LYS A 476 -14.44 -5.39 4.67
CA LYS A 476 -14.40 -6.82 4.96
C LYS A 476 -15.80 -7.43 5.09
N ILE A 477 -16.10 -8.46 4.28
CA ILE A 477 -17.40 -9.17 4.31
C ILE A 477 -17.33 -10.60 4.89
N GLY A 478 -16.12 -11.08 5.21
CA GLY A 478 -15.88 -12.38 5.85
C GLY A 478 -15.95 -13.61 4.93
N ASN A 479 -16.08 -13.42 3.61
CA ASN A 479 -15.90 -14.47 2.61
C ASN A 479 -15.46 -13.86 1.26
N LYS A 480 -15.01 -14.68 0.32
CA LYS A 480 -14.50 -14.28 -1.00
C LYS A 480 -15.48 -13.41 -1.78
N ILE A 481 -14.96 -12.55 -2.64
CA ILE A 481 -15.76 -11.75 -3.58
C ILE A 481 -15.33 -12.09 -5.00
N TRP A 482 -16.13 -12.93 -5.68
CA TRP A 482 -15.90 -13.30 -7.10
C TRP A 482 -16.80 -12.53 -8.06
N SER A 483 -17.87 -11.93 -7.54
CA SER A 483 -18.75 -11.05 -8.29
C SER A 483 -17.99 -9.78 -8.65
N SER A 484 -17.85 -9.47 -9.94
CA SER A 484 -17.41 -8.14 -10.38
C SER A 484 -18.41 -7.09 -9.90
N THR A 485 -17.90 -5.95 -9.46
CA THR A 485 -18.73 -4.84 -8.96
C THR A 485 -19.40 -4.12 -10.12
N ALA A 486 -20.58 -3.56 -9.84
CA ALA A 486 -21.24 -2.56 -10.66
C ALA A 486 -21.38 -1.29 -9.83
N CYS A 487 -21.07 -0.14 -10.42
CA CYS A 487 -21.01 1.13 -9.72
C CYS A 487 -21.85 2.19 -10.45
N GLY A 488 -22.58 3.00 -9.70
CA GLY A 488 -23.44 4.06 -10.23
C GLY A 488 -24.23 4.73 -9.10
N ASP A 489 -24.84 5.88 -9.36
CA ASP A 489 -25.71 6.57 -8.40
C ASP A 489 -27.06 5.84 -8.32
N VAL A 490 -27.19 4.87 -7.41
CA VAL A 490 -28.32 3.94 -7.38
C VAL A 490 -29.56 4.59 -6.77
N ASP A 491 -29.40 5.49 -5.80
CA ASP A 491 -30.51 6.20 -5.17
C ASP A 491 -30.76 7.63 -5.68
N ASN A 492 -29.96 8.08 -6.65
CA ASN A 492 -30.02 9.40 -7.29
C ASN A 492 -29.77 10.55 -6.31
N ASP A 493 -28.81 10.36 -5.40
CA ASP A 493 -28.37 11.37 -4.44
C ASP A 493 -27.16 12.20 -4.91
N GLY A 494 -26.60 11.86 -6.08
CA GLY A 494 -25.42 12.47 -6.68
C GLY A 494 -24.10 11.85 -6.26
N ILE A 495 -24.12 10.79 -5.45
CA ILE A 495 -22.95 10.05 -4.98
C ILE A 495 -22.98 8.65 -5.60
N MET A 496 -21.84 8.18 -6.08
CA MET A 496 -21.73 6.85 -6.66
C MET A 496 -21.78 5.77 -5.57
N ASP A 497 -22.54 4.71 -5.83
CA ASP A 497 -22.68 3.53 -4.99
C ASP A 497 -22.01 2.32 -5.64
N ILE A 498 -21.70 1.30 -4.83
CA ILE A 498 -21.08 0.05 -5.25
C ILE A 498 -22.01 -1.12 -4.91
N SER A 499 -22.42 -1.88 -5.93
CA SER A 499 -23.15 -3.14 -5.76
C SER A 499 -22.31 -4.35 -6.14
N PHE A 500 -22.42 -5.43 -5.34
CA PHE A 500 -21.71 -6.69 -5.57
C PHE A 500 -22.34 -7.86 -4.80
N GLY A 501 -22.00 -9.08 -5.22
CA GLY A 501 -22.35 -10.31 -4.53
C GLY A 501 -21.18 -10.96 -3.78
N GLY A 502 -21.41 -11.45 -2.57
CA GLY A 502 -20.43 -12.21 -1.79
C GLY A 502 -20.59 -13.72 -1.93
N PHE A 503 -19.50 -14.48 -1.78
CA PHE A 503 -19.57 -15.95 -1.70
C PHE A 503 -20.23 -16.46 -0.41
N ASN A 504 -20.42 -15.58 0.57
CA ASN A 504 -21.28 -15.80 1.74
C ASN A 504 -22.79 -15.84 1.39
N GLY A 505 -23.14 -15.49 0.15
CA GLY A 505 -24.49 -15.52 -0.39
C GLY A 505 -25.30 -14.25 -0.19
N ASN A 506 -24.65 -13.16 0.20
CA ASN A 506 -25.29 -11.86 0.38
C ASN A 506 -25.07 -10.95 -0.84
N ILE A 507 -26.10 -10.19 -1.20
CA ILE A 507 -26.03 -9.04 -2.12
C ILE A 507 -25.76 -7.80 -1.27
N TYR A 508 -24.84 -6.95 -1.70
CA TYR A 508 -24.46 -5.71 -1.02
C TYR A 508 -24.76 -4.49 -1.90
N LEU A 509 -25.14 -3.40 -1.23
CA LEU A 509 -25.04 -2.04 -1.74
C LEU A 509 -24.29 -1.21 -0.70
N VAL A 510 -23.25 -0.50 -1.14
CA VAL A 510 -22.30 0.21 -0.29
C VAL A 510 -22.07 1.62 -0.87
N LYS A 511 -22.01 2.64 -0.01
CA LYS A 511 -21.68 4.02 -0.41
C LYS A 511 -20.17 4.19 -0.67
N ASN A 512 -19.79 5.32 -1.25
CA ASN A 512 -18.39 5.66 -1.50
C ASN A 512 -17.50 5.80 -0.25
N ASP A 513 -18.08 5.88 0.95
CA ASP A 513 -17.37 5.93 2.24
C ASP A 513 -17.26 4.56 2.93
N GLY A 514 -17.64 3.48 2.23
CA GLY A 514 -17.64 2.11 2.75
C GLY A 514 -18.84 1.77 3.63
N SER A 515 -19.80 2.69 3.85
CA SER A 515 -21.00 2.39 4.62
C SER A 515 -21.95 1.46 3.85
N ILE A 516 -22.41 0.40 4.52
CA ILE A 516 -23.33 -0.57 3.92
C ILE A 516 -24.76 -0.01 3.98
N VAL A 517 -25.37 0.22 2.83
CA VAL A 517 -26.80 0.60 2.70
C VAL A 517 -27.67 -0.60 3.07
N PHE A 518 -27.41 -1.76 2.45
CA PHE A 518 -28.02 -3.02 2.83
C PHE A 518 -27.09 -4.22 2.52
N ASN A 519 -27.35 -5.33 3.21
CA ASN A 519 -26.89 -6.64 2.78
C ASN A 519 -28.02 -7.67 2.90
N ILE A 520 -28.32 -8.39 1.83
CA ILE A 520 -29.48 -9.28 1.76
C ILE A 520 -29.04 -10.69 1.42
N SER A 521 -29.42 -11.65 2.26
CA SER A 521 -29.09 -13.05 2.02
C SER A 521 -29.99 -13.69 0.97
N THR A 522 -29.37 -14.31 -0.03
CA THR A 522 -30.05 -15.06 -1.09
C THR A 522 -30.20 -16.56 -0.74
N GLY A 523 -29.44 -17.05 0.23
CA GLY A 523 -29.37 -18.46 0.62
C GLY A 523 -28.38 -19.31 -0.18
N GLY A 524 -27.60 -18.71 -1.08
CA GLY A 524 -26.53 -19.40 -1.81
C GLY A 524 -25.45 -18.44 -2.31
N PRO A 525 -24.22 -18.91 -2.59
CA PRO A 525 -23.12 -18.07 -3.07
C PRO A 525 -23.49 -17.24 -4.31
N ILE A 526 -22.82 -16.10 -4.48
CA ILE A 526 -23.04 -15.20 -5.61
C ILE A 526 -21.72 -14.98 -6.35
N THR A 527 -21.70 -15.37 -7.63
CA THR A 527 -20.63 -15.06 -8.59
C THR A 527 -21.11 -14.13 -9.70
N ALA A 528 -22.42 -14.02 -9.90
CA ALA A 528 -23.01 -13.18 -10.92
C ALA A 528 -22.64 -11.71 -10.66
N THR A 529 -22.27 -11.00 -11.72
CA THR A 529 -22.07 -9.54 -11.70
C THR A 529 -23.45 -8.87 -11.68
N PRO A 530 -23.72 -7.92 -10.76
CA PRO A 530 -24.94 -7.12 -10.81
C PRO A 530 -24.97 -6.27 -12.08
N ALA A 531 -26.17 -5.93 -12.55
CA ALA A 531 -26.40 -4.88 -13.54
C ALA A 531 -27.22 -3.76 -12.88
N LEU A 532 -26.89 -2.51 -13.20
CA LEU A 532 -27.59 -1.32 -12.72
C LEU A 532 -28.38 -0.68 -13.86
N PHE A 533 -29.68 -0.48 -13.68
CA PHE A 533 -30.53 0.15 -14.69
C PHE A 533 -31.83 0.66 -14.09
N ASP A 534 -32.34 1.80 -14.58
CA ASP A 534 -33.64 2.35 -14.22
C ASP A 534 -34.76 1.63 -15.01
N LEU A 535 -35.38 0.61 -14.40
CA LEU A 535 -36.38 -0.24 -15.06
C LEU A 535 -37.77 0.41 -15.10
N ASP A 536 -38.12 1.23 -14.11
CA ASP A 536 -39.44 1.88 -14.02
C ASP A 536 -39.46 3.36 -14.40
N SER A 537 -38.32 3.91 -14.83
CA SER A 537 -38.13 5.31 -15.21
C SER A 537 -38.35 6.30 -14.05
N ASP A 538 -38.06 5.90 -12.80
CA ASP A 538 -38.14 6.76 -11.63
C ASP A 538 -36.85 7.56 -11.35
N SER A 539 -35.85 7.43 -12.22
CA SER A 539 -34.51 8.02 -12.13
C SER A 539 -33.61 7.43 -11.04
N LYS A 540 -33.99 6.32 -10.41
CA LYS A 540 -33.13 5.49 -9.57
C LYS A 540 -32.77 4.21 -10.33
N LEU A 541 -31.69 3.57 -9.93
CA LEU A 541 -31.24 2.34 -10.57
C LEU A 541 -31.73 1.14 -9.75
N GLU A 542 -32.27 0.13 -10.42
CA GLU A 542 -32.46 -1.20 -9.85
C GLU A 542 -31.15 -2.00 -9.94
N ILE A 543 -30.97 -2.89 -8.97
CA ILE A 543 -29.88 -3.86 -8.93
C ILE A 543 -30.41 -5.23 -9.38
N ILE A 544 -29.94 -5.71 -10.52
CA ILE A 544 -30.34 -7.01 -11.07
C ILE A 544 -29.19 -8.01 -10.92
N ILE A 545 -29.41 -9.12 -10.19
CA ILE A 545 -28.35 -10.09 -9.89
C ILE A 545 -28.85 -11.52 -9.71
N GLY A 546 -28.12 -12.48 -10.29
CA GLY A 546 -28.38 -13.92 -10.14
C GLY A 546 -27.69 -14.54 -8.91
N SER A 547 -28.17 -15.70 -8.47
CA SER A 547 -27.56 -16.43 -7.35
C SER A 547 -27.57 -17.95 -7.55
N PHE A 548 -26.68 -18.64 -6.83
CA PHE A 548 -26.69 -20.10 -6.68
C PHE A 548 -27.92 -20.61 -5.93
N SER A 549 -28.71 -19.72 -5.34
CA SER A 549 -30.07 -20.02 -4.87
C SER A 549 -31.06 -20.32 -6.01
N LYS A 550 -30.62 -20.23 -7.27
CA LYS A 550 -31.38 -20.50 -8.51
C LYS A 550 -32.42 -19.43 -8.82
N LYS A 551 -32.26 -18.26 -8.20
CA LYS A 551 -33.16 -17.13 -8.32
C LYS A 551 -32.45 -15.91 -8.87
N LEU A 552 -33.22 -15.11 -9.60
CA LEU A 552 -32.86 -13.78 -10.06
C LEU A 552 -33.49 -12.74 -9.12
N TYR A 553 -32.68 -11.81 -8.64
CA TYR A 553 -33.10 -10.72 -7.76
C TYR A 553 -33.13 -9.42 -8.55
N VAL A 554 -34.16 -8.62 -8.33
CA VAL A 554 -34.26 -7.23 -8.79
C VAL A 554 -34.61 -6.40 -7.56
N LEU A 555 -33.67 -5.58 -7.10
CA LEU A 555 -33.75 -4.84 -5.84
C LEU A 555 -33.72 -3.35 -6.11
N LYS A 556 -34.48 -2.60 -5.31
CA LYS A 556 -34.42 -1.14 -5.27
C LYS A 556 -33.21 -0.68 -4.45
N SER A 557 -32.94 0.62 -4.48
CA SER A 557 -31.82 1.22 -3.74
C SER A 557 -31.90 1.04 -2.21
N ASP A 558 -33.08 0.77 -1.65
CA ASP A 558 -33.27 0.47 -0.22
C ASP A 558 -33.20 -1.04 0.12
N GLY A 559 -32.95 -1.88 -0.88
CA GLY A 559 -32.88 -3.33 -0.75
C GLY A 559 -34.24 -4.05 -0.81
N THR A 560 -35.35 -3.34 -0.95
CA THR A 560 -36.64 -3.99 -1.15
C THR A 560 -36.75 -4.59 -2.55
N SER A 561 -37.56 -5.64 -2.72
CA SER A 561 -37.84 -6.20 -4.05
C SER A 561 -38.50 -5.16 -4.94
N TYR A 562 -38.13 -5.13 -6.21
CA TYR A 562 -38.72 -4.25 -7.23
C TYR A 562 -40.25 -4.41 -7.33
N ASN A 563 -40.73 -5.66 -7.36
CA ASN A 563 -42.15 -6.02 -7.31
C ASN A 563 -42.35 -7.47 -6.78
N ASP A 564 -43.61 -7.93 -6.72
CA ASP A 564 -43.98 -9.26 -6.21
C ASP A 564 -43.47 -10.44 -7.06
N SER A 565 -43.00 -10.19 -8.28
CA SER A 565 -42.42 -11.21 -9.16
C SER A 565 -40.97 -11.55 -8.81
N PHE A 566 -40.29 -10.70 -8.03
CA PHE A 566 -38.90 -10.89 -7.63
C PHE A 566 -38.73 -11.18 -6.13
N PRO A 567 -37.89 -12.15 -5.75
CA PRO A 567 -36.95 -12.87 -6.60
C PRO A 567 -37.61 -13.96 -7.48
N PHE A 568 -37.26 -13.96 -8.77
CA PHE A 568 -37.80 -14.86 -9.76
C PHE A 568 -37.05 -16.19 -9.72
N ALA A 569 -37.76 -17.31 -9.55
CA ALA A 569 -37.15 -18.64 -9.52
C ALA A 569 -36.99 -19.21 -10.93
N SER A 570 -35.77 -19.63 -11.30
CA SER A 570 -35.49 -20.19 -12.63
C SER A 570 -36.41 -21.40 -12.90
N PRO A 571 -37.19 -21.42 -14.00
CA PRO A 571 -38.17 -22.48 -14.27
C PRO A 571 -37.57 -23.88 -14.40
N ASP A 572 -36.32 -23.96 -14.85
CA ASP A 572 -35.54 -25.20 -14.96
C ASP A 572 -34.85 -25.64 -13.65
N GLY A 573 -34.92 -24.82 -12.59
CA GLY A 573 -34.19 -25.04 -11.34
C GLY A 573 -32.66 -24.98 -11.50
N GLY A 574 -32.17 -24.35 -12.57
CA GLY A 574 -30.76 -24.13 -12.86
C GLY A 574 -30.16 -23.00 -12.02
N VAL A 575 -28.85 -23.08 -11.79
CA VAL A 575 -28.09 -22.01 -11.11
C VAL A 575 -27.86 -20.86 -12.07
N ILE A 576 -28.08 -19.62 -11.62
CA ILE A 576 -27.68 -18.41 -12.35
C ILE A 576 -26.26 -18.06 -11.89
N TYR A 577 -25.28 -18.39 -12.72
CA TYR A 577 -23.85 -18.24 -12.42
C TYR A 577 -23.29 -16.87 -12.82
N SER A 578 -23.79 -16.33 -13.93
CA SER A 578 -23.28 -15.12 -14.58
C SER A 578 -24.27 -13.96 -14.51
N GLY A 579 -23.85 -12.77 -14.95
CA GLY A 579 -24.68 -11.57 -14.97
C GLY A 579 -25.77 -11.61 -16.04
N VAL A 580 -26.63 -10.58 -16.08
CA VAL A 580 -27.78 -10.45 -17.01
C VAL A 580 -27.54 -9.37 -18.05
N THR A 581 -27.97 -9.54 -19.30
CA THR A 581 -28.01 -8.42 -20.25
C THR A 581 -29.36 -7.71 -20.24
N LEU A 582 -29.36 -6.38 -20.33
CA LEU A 582 -30.54 -5.53 -20.28
C LEU A 582 -30.72 -4.80 -21.60
N CYS A 583 -31.71 -5.20 -22.40
CA CYS A 583 -31.92 -4.67 -23.74
C CYS A 583 -33.40 -4.68 -24.12
N ASP A 584 -33.78 -3.77 -25.00
CA ASP A 584 -35.12 -3.74 -25.59
C ASP A 584 -35.18 -4.78 -26.73
N LEU A 585 -35.74 -5.96 -26.44
CA LEU A 585 -35.79 -7.07 -27.39
C LEU A 585 -36.96 -6.98 -28.35
N ASP A 586 -38.08 -6.39 -27.91
CA ASP A 586 -39.34 -6.37 -28.67
C ASP A 586 -39.70 -4.98 -29.25
N GLY A 587 -38.86 -3.97 -29.03
CA GLY A 587 -38.97 -2.62 -29.58
C GLY A 587 -40.02 -1.77 -28.88
N ASP A 588 -40.43 -2.13 -27.66
CA ASP A 588 -41.44 -1.39 -26.89
C ASP A 588 -40.86 -0.23 -26.06
N ASN A 589 -39.53 0.00 -26.14
CA ASN A 589 -38.73 0.94 -25.36
C ASN A 589 -38.65 0.63 -23.87
N LYS A 590 -39.07 -0.57 -23.44
CA LYS A 590 -38.71 -1.13 -22.14
C LYS A 590 -37.60 -2.15 -22.35
N ARG A 591 -36.81 -2.37 -21.31
CA ARG A 591 -35.74 -3.37 -21.38
C ARG A 591 -36.19 -4.67 -20.75
N GLU A 592 -35.99 -5.74 -21.49
CA GLU A 592 -36.08 -7.09 -20.99
C GLU A 592 -34.80 -7.47 -20.23
N ILE A 593 -34.97 -8.34 -19.23
CA ILE A 593 -33.91 -8.94 -18.45
C ILE A 593 -33.59 -10.30 -19.04
N VAL A 594 -32.41 -10.43 -19.66
CA VAL A 594 -31.96 -11.68 -20.26
C VAL A 594 -30.89 -12.32 -19.38
N TYR A 595 -31.14 -13.55 -18.94
CA TYR A 595 -30.23 -14.29 -18.07
C TYR A 595 -30.06 -15.74 -18.53
N ALA A 596 -28.97 -16.36 -18.12
CA ALA A 596 -28.66 -17.75 -18.44
C ALA A 596 -28.50 -18.61 -17.19
N THR A 597 -28.76 -19.91 -17.33
CA THR A 597 -28.55 -20.91 -16.28
C THR A 597 -27.44 -21.88 -16.64
N LEU A 598 -26.77 -22.45 -15.63
CA LEU A 598 -25.79 -23.52 -15.81
C LEU A 598 -26.39 -24.80 -16.45
N SER A 599 -27.71 -24.90 -16.53
CA SER A 599 -28.42 -25.99 -17.23
C SER A 599 -28.46 -25.77 -18.76
N GLY A 600 -27.95 -24.65 -19.26
CA GLY A 600 -27.91 -24.35 -20.70
C GLY A 600 -29.16 -23.64 -21.23
N ASN A 601 -30.01 -23.10 -20.36
CA ASN A 601 -31.18 -22.32 -20.76
C ASN A 601 -30.89 -20.82 -20.69
N ILE A 602 -31.39 -20.09 -21.68
CA ILE A 602 -31.35 -18.63 -21.77
C ILE A 602 -32.80 -18.15 -21.73
N TYR A 603 -33.12 -17.27 -20.79
CA TYR A 603 -34.45 -16.72 -20.57
C TYR A 603 -34.43 -15.22 -20.81
N ALA A 604 -35.50 -14.68 -21.37
CA ALA A 604 -35.79 -13.25 -21.39
C ALA A 604 -37.07 -13.00 -20.60
N LEU A 605 -37.02 -12.04 -19.68
CA LEU A 605 -38.13 -11.62 -18.82
C LEU A 605 -38.47 -10.16 -19.07
N LYS A 606 -39.75 -9.82 -19.02
CA LYS A 606 -40.17 -8.42 -18.85
C LYS A 606 -39.92 -7.97 -17.40
N ASP A 607 -40.01 -6.66 -17.16
CA ASP A 607 -39.90 -6.03 -15.83
C ASP A 607 -40.94 -6.56 -14.82
N ASP A 608 -42.07 -7.09 -15.28
CA ASP A 608 -43.08 -7.75 -14.44
C ASP A 608 -42.80 -9.24 -14.16
N GLY A 609 -41.68 -9.78 -14.64
CA GLY A 609 -41.27 -11.19 -14.48
C GLY A 609 -41.96 -12.16 -15.43
N THR A 610 -42.77 -11.68 -16.39
CA THR A 610 -43.32 -12.55 -17.44
C THR A 610 -42.24 -12.95 -18.43
N ILE A 611 -42.22 -14.22 -18.85
CA ILE A 611 -41.29 -14.71 -19.86
C ILE A 611 -41.71 -14.17 -21.23
N VAL A 612 -40.78 -13.56 -21.95
CA VAL A 612 -40.98 -13.04 -23.30
C VAL A 612 -41.38 -14.19 -24.24
N PRO A 613 -42.42 -14.03 -25.08
CA PRO A 613 -42.82 -15.07 -26.02
C PRO A 613 -41.65 -15.53 -26.91
N GLY A 614 -41.49 -16.85 -27.04
CA GLY A 614 -40.39 -17.47 -27.80
C GLY A 614 -39.22 -17.95 -26.95
N TRP A 615 -39.12 -17.49 -25.70
CA TRP A 615 -38.11 -17.90 -24.72
C TRP A 615 -38.64 -19.00 -23.78
N PRO A 616 -37.79 -19.86 -23.19
CA PRO A 616 -36.32 -19.89 -23.28
C PRO A 616 -35.75 -20.55 -24.54
N TYR A 617 -34.50 -20.22 -24.84
CA TYR A 617 -33.65 -20.97 -25.77
C TYR A 617 -32.73 -21.94 -25.00
N HIS A 618 -32.53 -23.16 -25.52
CA HIS A 618 -31.64 -24.16 -24.92
C HIS A 618 -30.43 -24.44 -25.83
N ILE A 619 -29.23 -24.12 -25.34
CA ILE A 619 -27.98 -24.20 -26.13
C ILE A 619 -27.34 -25.61 -26.11
N GLY A 620 -27.73 -26.47 -25.17
CA GLY A 620 -27.26 -27.85 -25.04
C GLY A 620 -26.00 -28.05 -24.17
N GLY A 621 -25.21 -27.01 -23.91
CA GLY A 621 -24.05 -27.01 -23.00
C GLY A 621 -24.24 -26.11 -21.79
N GLN A 622 -23.26 -26.07 -20.88
CA GLN A 622 -23.30 -25.17 -19.72
C GLN A 622 -22.95 -23.74 -20.14
N ILE A 623 -23.52 -22.74 -19.46
CA ILE A 623 -23.27 -21.32 -19.75
C ILE A 623 -22.59 -20.68 -18.54
N TYR A 624 -21.29 -20.41 -18.65
CA TYR A 624 -20.50 -19.73 -17.61
C TYR A 624 -20.35 -18.23 -17.86
N GLY A 625 -20.31 -17.80 -19.13
CA GLY A 625 -20.27 -16.39 -19.51
C GLY A 625 -21.62 -15.70 -19.24
N SER A 626 -21.59 -14.41 -18.99
CA SER A 626 -22.82 -13.59 -19.00
C SER A 626 -23.27 -13.41 -20.45
N PRO A 627 -24.58 -13.50 -20.75
CA PRO A 627 -25.13 -13.04 -22.02
C PRO A 627 -24.78 -11.58 -22.28
N SER A 628 -24.57 -11.25 -23.55
CA SER A 628 -24.36 -9.89 -24.04
C SER A 628 -25.34 -9.59 -25.17
N SER A 629 -25.70 -8.32 -25.35
CA SER A 629 -26.63 -7.89 -26.40
C SER A 629 -26.12 -6.67 -27.15
N ALA A 630 -26.50 -6.62 -28.43
CA ALA A 630 -26.21 -5.51 -29.34
C ALA A 630 -27.10 -5.60 -30.59
N ASN A 631 -27.36 -4.47 -31.23
CA ASN A 631 -27.86 -4.41 -32.60
C ASN A 631 -26.70 -4.54 -33.60
N LEU A 632 -26.33 -5.79 -33.91
CA LEU A 632 -25.09 -6.11 -34.64
C LEU A 632 -25.03 -5.61 -36.09
N ASP A 633 -26.17 -5.48 -36.76
CA ASP A 633 -26.25 -5.22 -38.22
C ASP A 633 -27.41 -4.29 -38.59
N GLY A 634 -27.91 -3.53 -37.62
CA GLY A 634 -29.05 -2.66 -37.78
C GLY A 634 -30.41 -3.38 -37.92
N THR A 635 -30.47 -4.72 -37.88
CA THR A 635 -31.72 -5.48 -38.05
C THR A 635 -32.51 -5.71 -36.76
N GLY A 636 -32.05 -5.12 -35.65
CA GLY A 636 -32.68 -5.19 -34.34
C GLY A 636 -31.83 -5.96 -33.33
N MET A 637 -32.18 -5.81 -32.05
CA MET A 637 -31.41 -6.33 -30.91
C MET A 637 -31.19 -7.84 -30.99
N LYS A 638 -29.94 -8.27 -30.76
CA LYS A 638 -29.52 -9.66 -30.69
C LYS A 638 -28.99 -10.00 -29.31
N VAL A 639 -29.15 -11.25 -28.91
CA VAL A 639 -28.54 -11.82 -27.71
C VAL A 639 -27.48 -12.83 -28.13
N VAL A 640 -26.25 -12.66 -27.63
CA VAL A 640 -25.11 -13.51 -27.95
C VAL A 640 -24.64 -14.26 -26.71
N VAL A 641 -24.50 -15.58 -26.81
CA VAL A 641 -24.14 -16.45 -25.68
C VAL A 641 -23.19 -17.57 -26.13
N GLY A 642 -22.11 -17.77 -25.37
CA GLY A 642 -21.18 -18.89 -25.54
C GLY A 642 -21.45 -20.03 -24.55
N SER A 643 -21.02 -21.25 -24.91
CA SER A 643 -21.20 -22.42 -24.06
C SER A 643 -20.02 -23.41 -24.09
N THR A 644 -20.00 -24.32 -23.11
CA THR A 644 -19.01 -25.39 -22.97
C THR A 644 -19.17 -26.56 -23.95
N ASN A 645 -20.10 -26.48 -24.89
CA ASN A 645 -20.22 -27.43 -26.00
C ASN A 645 -19.59 -26.89 -27.30
N ASP A 646 -18.63 -25.98 -27.14
CA ASP A 646 -17.83 -25.36 -28.20
C ASP A 646 -18.66 -24.52 -29.19
N THR A 647 -19.80 -23.97 -28.74
CA THR A 647 -20.67 -23.15 -29.59
C THR A 647 -20.96 -21.77 -29.02
N LEU A 648 -21.00 -20.81 -29.94
CA LEU A 648 -21.59 -19.47 -29.74
C LEU A 648 -22.92 -19.45 -30.50
N VAL A 649 -23.96 -18.90 -29.88
CA VAL A 649 -25.24 -18.64 -30.55
C VAL A 649 -25.55 -17.16 -30.58
N ILE A 650 -26.15 -16.71 -31.68
CA ILE A 650 -26.77 -15.41 -31.85
C ILE A 650 -28.28 -15.66 -31.94
N LEU A 651 -29.05 -15.03 -31.04
CA LEU A 651 -30.50 -15.15 -30.97
C LEU A 651 -31.13 -13.80 -31.37
N ASN A 652 -32.22 -13.85 -32.12
CA ASN A 652 -33.05 -12.67 -32.37
C ASN A 652 -33.86 -12.30 -31.11
N GLY A 653 -34.41 -11.09 -31.06
CA GLY A 653 -35.25 -10.63 -29.94
C GLY A 653 -36.45 -11.53 -29.61
N ASP A 654 -36.98 -12.23 -30.62
CA ASP A 654 -38.08 -13.20 -30.46
C ASP A 654 -37.64 -14.60 -29.94
N GLY A 655 -36.36 -14.76 -29.59
CA GLY A 655 -35.77 -16.01 -29.09
C GLY A 655 -35.43 -17.05 -30.17
N SER A 656 -35.68 -16.75 -31.46
CA SER A 656 -35.29 -17.63 -32.55
C SER A 656 -33.77 -17.60 -32.80
N LEU A 657 -33.21 -18.75 -33.18
CA LEU A 657 -31.79 -18.86 -33.55
C LEU A 657 -31.54 -18.07 -34.84
N ASN A 658 -30.66 -17.07 -34.77
CA ASN A 658 -30.16 -16.36 -35.93
C ASN A 658 -28.98 -17.12 -36.55
N LEU A 659 -27.96 -17.40 -35.73
CA LEU A 659 -26.73 -18.05 -36.16
C LEU A 659 -26.14 -18.90 -35.03
N GLN A 660 -25.47 -19.98 -35.40
CA GLN A 660 -24.66 -20.79 -34.50
C GLN A 660 -23.26 -20.96 -35.08
N ILE A 661 -22.25 -20.61 -34.30
CA ILE A 661 -20.83 -20.71 -34.65
C ILE A 661 -20.21 -21.80 -33.78
N ALA A 662 -19.47 -22.72 -34.39
CA ALA A 662 -18.74 -23.77 -33.70
C ALA A 662 -17.24 -23.46 -33.70
N VAL A 663 -16.60 -23.61 -32.55
CA VAL A 663 -15.16 -23.42 -32.34
C VAL A 663 -14.52 -24.71 -31.82
N SER A 664 -13.22 -24.69 -31.49
CA SER A 664 -12.47 -25.88 -31.05
C SER A 664 -12.28 -26.01 -29.53
N GLY A 665 -13.01 -25.25 -28.71
CA GLY A 665 -12.97 -25.39 -27.26
C GLY A 665 -14.11 -24.66 -26.55
N GLU A 666 -14.13 -24.80 -25.22
CA GLU A 666 -15.20 -24.29 -24.39
C GLU A 666 -15.21 -22.75 -24.38
N ILE A 667 -16.38 -22.15 -24.58
CA ILE A 667 -16.57 -20.70 -24.42
C ILE A 667 -17.15 -20.46 -23.03
N ARG A 668 -16.29 -20.02 -22.11
CA ARG A 668 -16.65 -19.67 -20.73
C ARG A 668 -16.70 -18.16 -20.47
N THR A 669 -16.38 -17.36 -21.48
CA THR A 669 -16.27 -15.91 -21.41
C THR A 669 -17.54 -15.24 -21.91
N SER A 670 -17.72 -13.97 -21.56
CA SER A 670 -18.80 -13.16 -22.12
C SER A 670 -18.39 -12.64 -23.50
N PRO A 671 -19.29 -12.67 -24.50
CA PRO A 671 -19.06 -11.97 -25.75
C PRO A 671 -18.95 -10.45 -25.52
N SER A 672 -18.09 -9.79 -26.28
CA SER A 672 -17.96 -8.34 -26.35
C SER A 672 -17.97 -7.90 -27.81
N PHE A 673 -18.19 -6.60 -28.05
CA PHE A 673 -18.42 -6.07 -29.39
C PHE A 673 -17.59 -4.83 -29.66
N ALA A 674 -17.12 -4.71 -30.90
CA ALA A 674 -16.46 -3.54 -31.45
C ALA A 674 -16.68 -3.56 -32.98
N ASP A 675 -16.77 -2.37 -33.59
CA ASP A 675 -16.63 -2.21 -35.04
C ASP A 675 -15.12 -2.17 -35.33
N ILE A 676 -14.54 -3.31 -35.71
CA ILE A 676 -13.08 -3.46 -35.78
C ILE A 676 -12.53 -3.06 -37.15
N ASP A 677 -13.36 -3.11 -38.20
CA ASP A 677 -12.98 -2.80 -39.57
C ASP A 677 -13.67 -1.54 -40.13
N ASN A 678 -14.40 -0.81 -39.29
CA ASN A 678 -15.06 0.47 -39.56
C ASN A 678 -16.11 0.37 -40.67
N ASP A 679 -16.85 -0.74 -40.75
CA ASP A 679 -17.93 -0.95 -41.71
C ASP A 679 -19.33 -0.56 -41.17
N ASN A 680 -19.41 -0.17 -39.88
CA ASN A 680 -20.61 0.14 -39.09
C ASN A 680 -21.48 -1.05 -38.69
N ASP A 681 -21.08 -2.27 -39.00
CA ASP A 681 -21.59 -3.47 -38.35
C ASP A 681 -20.67 -3.81 -37.16
N LEU A 682 -21.21 -4.51 -36.16
CA LEU A 682 -20.43 -4.88 -34.97
C LEU A 682 -19.90 -6.30 -35.09
N GLU A 683 -18.59 -6.47 -34.88
CA GLU A 683 -17.95 -7.76 -34.72
C GLU A 683 -18.12 -8.29 -33.30
N ILE A 684 -18.12 -9.61 -33.20
CA ILE A 684 -18.27 -10.35 -31.95
C ILE A 684 -16.93 -10.95 -31.58
N PHE A 685 -16.44 -10.58 -30.39
CA PHE A 685 -15.22 -11.13 -29.82
C PHE A 685 -15.50 -11.96 -28.58
N PHE A 686 -14.74 -13.05 -28.44
CA PHE A 686 -14.78 -13.90 -27.26
C PHE A 686 -13.52 -14.77 -27.17
N SER A 687 -13.22 -15.21 -25.96
CA SER A 687 -12.05 -16.04 -25.66
C SER A 687 -12.43 -17.47 -25.35
N CYS A 688 -11.56 -18.40 -25.73
CA CYS A 688 -11.84 -19.84 -25.70
C CYS A 688 -10.77 -20.63 -24.92
N SER A 689 -11.16 -21.79 -24.39
CA SER A 689 -10.23 -22.71 -23.71
C SER A 689 -9.16 -23.32 -24.62
N ASP A 690 -9.25 -23.13 -25.93
CA ASP A 690 -8.31 -23.62 -26.95
C ASP A 690 -7.12 -22.67 -27.22
N SER A 691 -6.91 -21.72 -26.29
CA SER A 691 -5.85 -20.68 -26.38
C SER A 691 -6.03 -19.76 -27.59
N SER A 692 -7.28 -19.37 -27.87
CA SER A 692 -7.59 -18.38 -28.90
C SER A 692 -8.53 -17.31 -28.42
N VAL A 693 -8.33 -16.11 -28.96
CA VAL A 693 -9.32 -15.03 -29.01
C VAL A 693 -9.93 -15.05 -30.41
N TYR A 694 -11.24 -15.20 -30.49
CA TYR A 694 -11.99 -15.24 -31.75
C TYR A 694 -12.60 -13.87 -32.03
N GLY A 695 -12.64 -13.48 -33.30
CA GLY A 695 -13.39 -12.36 -33.84
C GLY A 695 -14.21 -12.83 -35.04
N PHE A 696 -15.52 -12.60 -35.01
CA PHE A 696 -16.44 -12.95 -36.08
C PHE A 696 -17.35 -11.77 -36.43
N HIS A 697 -17.60 -11.59 -37.72
CA HIS A 697 -18.68 -10.72 -38.18
C HIS A 697 -20.05 -11.30 -37.75
N HIS A 698 -21.06 -10.44 -37.69
CA HIS A 698 -22.45 -10.81 -37.39
C HIS A 698 -23.00 -11.96 -38.27
N ASN A 699 -22.46 -12.13 -39.47
CA ASN A 699 -22.84 -13.16 -40.45
C ASN A 699 -22.13 -14.52 -40.24
N GLY A 700 -21.19 -14.63 -39.30
CA GLY A 700 -20.48 -15.86 -38.96
C GLY A 700 -19.17 -16.11 -39.69
N TYR A 701 -18.75 -15.21 -40.59
CA TYR A 701 -17.41 -15.27 -41.14
C TYR A 701 -16.39 -14.70 -40.14
N PRO A 702 -15.20 -15.32 -40.01
CA PRO A 702 -14.15 -14.79 -39.16
C PRO A 702 -13.63 -13.47 -39.71
N VAL A 703 -13.29 -12.55 -38.81
CA VAL A 703 -12.61 -11.30 -39.14
C VAL A 703 -11.21 -11.61 -39.67
N SER A 704 -10.71 -10.81 -40.62
CA SER A 704 -9.33 -10.97 -41.12
C SER A 704 -8.31 -10.83 -39.98
N GLY A 705 -7.38 -11.78 -39.86
CA GLY A 705 -6.41 -11.83 -38.75
C GLY A 705 -6.85 -12.71 -37.57
N TRP A 706 -8.11 -13.12 -37.52
CA TRP A 706 -8.70 -13.85 -36.40
C TRP A 706 -9.01 -15.32 -36.77
N PRO A 707 -8.91 -16.27 -35.82
CA PRO A 707 -8.61 -16.08 -34.40
C PRO A 707 -7.12 -15.83 -34.11
N PHE A 708 -6.87 -15.01 -33.08
CA PHE A 708 -5.54 -14.78 -32.54
C PHE A 708 -5.17 -15.90 -31.54
N LYS A 709 -3.92 -16.39 -31.58
CA LYS A 709 -3.43 -17.48 -30.73
C LYS A 709 -2.59 -16.96 -29.57
N THR A 710 -2.96 -17.34 -28.35
CA THR A 710 -2.24 -17.02 -27.12
C THR A 710 -1.36 -18.20 -26.66
N ASP A 711 -0.49 -17.93 -25.69
CA ASP A 711 0.41 -18.91 -25.09
C ASP A 711 -0.30 -19.95 -24.19
N ALA A 712 -1.44 -19.57 -23.62
CA ALA A 712 -2.28 -20.39 -22.76
C ALA A 712 -3.78 -20.07 -22.98
N PRO A 713 -4.71 -20.89 -22.44
CA PRO A 713 -6.14 -20.58 -22.47
C PRO A 713 -6.45 -19.17 -21.95
N VAL A 714 -7.46 -18.53 -22.52
CA VAL A 714 -7.93 -17.22 -22.09
C VAL A 714 -9.33 -17.40 -21.51
N LYS A 715 -9.47 -17.22 -20.19
CA LYS A 715 -10.76 -17.33 -19.47
C LYS A 715 -11.36 -15.97 -19.08
N SER A 716 -10.75 -14.89 -19.56
CA SER A 716 -11.17 -13.51 -19.45
C SER A 716 -11.87 -13.04 -20.72
N SER A 717 -12.87 -12.15 -20.58
CA SER A 717 -13.58 -11.59 -21.73
C SER A 717 -12.76 -10.43 -22.33
N PRO A 718 -12.58 -10.34 -23.65
CA PRO A 718 -11.85 -9.23 -24.26
C PRO A 718 -12.55 -7.88 -24.05
N CYS A 719 -11.77 -6.82 -23.92
CA CYS A 719 -12.24 -5.44 -23.99
C CYS A 719 -11.46 -4.68 -25.07
N PHE A 720 -11.85 -3.43 -25.32
CA PHE A 720 -11.33 -2.65 -26.43
C PHE A 720 -11.01 -1.22 -26.03
N SER A 721 -9.95 -0.67 -26.62
CA SER A 721 -9.67 0.76 -26.66
C SER A 721 -8.72 1.05 -27.81
N ASP A 722 -8.74 2.27 -28.33
CA ASP A 722 -7.77 2.76 -29.33
C ASP A 722 -6.54 3.26 -28.57
N LEU A 723 -5.58 2.38 -28.36
CA LEU A 723 -4.40 2.61 -27.52
C LEU A 723 -3.28 3.31 -28.30
N ASP A 724 -3.18 3.09 -29.61
CA ASP A 724 -2.14 3.70 -30.46
C ASP A 724 -2.63 4.91 -31.30
N ASN A 725 -3.91 5.28 -31.15
CA ASN A 725 -4.56 6.43 -31.78
C ASN A 725 -4.52 6.37 -33.31
N ASP A 726 -4.63 5.16 -33.88
CA ASP A 726 -4.79 4.95 -35.32
C ASP A 726 -6.25 5.16 -35.81
N GLY A 727 -7.19 5.29 -34.86
CA GLY A 727 -8.62 5.47 -35.12
C GLY A 727 -9.41 4.16 -35.19
N LYS A 728 -8.81 3.04 -34.80
CA LYS A 728 -9.46 1.74 -34.64
C LYS A 728 -9.24 1.22 -33.22
N PRO A 729 -10.15 0.40 -32.69
CA PRO A 729 -9.95 -0.21 -31.39
C PRO A 729 -8.98 -1.40 -31.44
N GLU A 730 -8.07 -1.46 -30.48
CA GLU A 730 -7.33 -2.68 -30.17
C GLU A 730 -8.19 -3.64 -29.35
N VAL A 731 -7.82 -4.92 -29.41
CA VAL A 731 -8.41 -5.98 -28.59
C VAL A 731 -7.43 -6.35 -27.48
N ILE A 732 -7.88 -6.18 -26.23
CA ILE A 732 -7.08 -6.48 -25.04
C ILE A 732 -7.51 -7.83 -24.45
N ALA A 733 -6.55 -8.72 -24.24
CA ALA A 733 -6.79 -10.03 -23.63
C ALA A 733 -5.62 -10.48 -22.75
N ALA A 734 -5.91 -11.26 -21.70
CA ALA A 734 -4.89 -11.80 -20.80
C ALA A 734 -5.06 -13.31 -20.61
N SER A 735 -3.99 -14.07 -20.89
CA SER A 735 -4.00 -15.54 -20.76
C SER A 735 -3.83 -16.01 -19.31
N GLU A 736 -4.25 -17.24 -19.03
CA GLU A 736 -4.15 -17.84 -17.69
C GLU A 736 -2.71 -18.01 -17.19
N SER A 737 -1.71 -18.04 -18.08
CA SER A 737 -0.29 -18.05 -17.70
C SER A 737 0.19 -16.70 -17.17
N GLY A 738 -0.58 -15.62 -17.38
CA GLY A 738 -0.19 -14.27 -17.02
C GLY A 738 0.49 -13.52 -18.15
N THR A 739 0.01 -13.68 -19.40
CA THR A 739 0.52 -12.91 -20.53
C THR A 739 -0.58 -11.98 -21.04
N VAL A 740 -0.30 -10.68 -21.09
CA VAL A 740 -1.19 -9.63 -21.63
C VAL A 740 -0.88 -9.39 -23.09
N TYR A 741 -1.92 -9.36 -23.91
CA TYR A 741 -1.88 -9.09 -25.33
C TYR A 741 -2.72 -7.86 -25.64
N VAL A 742 -2.14 -6.94 -26.41
CA VAL A 742 -2.84 -5.86 -27.10
C VAL A 742 -2.68 -6.13 -28.59
N ILE A 743 -3.82 -6.39 -29.24
CA ILE A 743 -3.89 -6.92 -30.60
C ILE A 743 -4.60 -5.87 -31.46
N ASP A 744 -3.93 -5.40 -32.51
CA ASP A 744 -4.50 -4.47 -33.49
C ASP A 744 -5.65 -5.16 -34.26
N SER A 745 -6.53 -4.35 -34.84
CA SER A 745 -7.59 -4.72 -35.78
C SER A 745 -7.21 -5.80 -36.80
N ASP A 746 -5.97 -5.79 -37.30
CA ASP A 746 -5.48 -6.73 -38.31
C ASP A 746 -4.91 -8.06 -37.75
N GLY A 747 -4.90 -8.20 -36.42
CA GLY A 747 -4.38 -9.35 -35.68
C GLY A 747 -2.88 -9.27 -35.35
N SER A 748 -2.20 -8.16 -35.66
CA SER A 748 -0.83 -7.90 -35.21
C SER A 748 -0.77 -7.45 -33.74
N ILE A 749 0.42 -7.45 -33.13
CA ILE A 749 0.60 -7.10 -31.72
C ILE A 749 1.23 -5.72 -31.63
N ILE A 750 0.70 -4.86 -30.75
CA ILE A 750 1.24 -3.53 -30.49
C ILE A 750 2.43 -3.62 -29.52
N THR A 751 3.46 -2.79 -29.72
CA THR A 751 4.63 -2.73 -28.82
C THR A 751 4.24 -2.02 -27.52
N PRO A 752 4.69 -2.48 -26.33
CA PRO A 752 5.69 -3.50 -26.03
C PRO A 752 5.14 -4.92 -25.82
N TYR A 753 3.89 -5.19 -26.19
CA TYR A 753 3.23 -6.47 -25.92
C TYR A 753 3.82 -7.62 -26.76
N PRO A 754 3.73 -8.88 -26.28
CA PRO A 754 3.10 -9.30 -25.03
C PRO A 754 3.91 -8.98 -23.77
N LEU A 755 3.22 -8.59 -22.70
CA LEU A 755 3.82 -8.33 -21.39
C LEU A 755 3.46 -9.43 -20.38
N ALA A 756 4.39 -9.75 -19.49
CA ALA A 756 4.18 -10.74 -18.43
C ALA A 756 3.65 -10.08 -17.16
N ILE A 757 2.64 -10.70 -16.57
CA ILE A 757 2.03 -10.36 -15.29
C ILE A 757 1.89 -11.64 -14.44
N PRO A 758 1.59 -11.55 -13.14
CA PRO A 758 1.14 -12.71 -12.39
C PRO A 758 -0.10 -13.34 -13.04
N ALA A 759 -0.27 -14.66 -12.91
CA ALA A 759 -1.34 -15.40 -13.59
C ALA A 759 -2.70 -14.68 -13.54
N SER A 760 -3.26 -14.39 -14.73
CA SER A 760 -4.50 -13.62 -14.86
C SER A 760 -5.69 -14.40 -14.32
N ALA A 761 -6.59 -13.70 -13.63
CA ALA A 761 -7.75 -14.29 -12.98
C ALA A 761 -9.08 -13.60 -13.32
N SER A 762 -9.06 -12.50 -14.08
CA SER A 762 -10.23 -11.67 -14.37
C SER A 762 -10.18 -11.03 -15.76
N SER A 763 -11.28 -10.43 -16.21
CA SER A 763 -11.31 -9.68 -17.47
C SER A 763 -10.64 -8.31 -17.32
N PRO A 764 -9.86 -7.86 -18.32
CA PRO A 764 -9.24 -6.55 -18.31
C PRO A 764 -10.27 -5.42 -18.27
N ALA A 765 -9.83 -4.27 -17.78
CA ALA A 765 -10.47 -2.98 -17.97
C ALA A 765 -9.40 -1.98 -18.45
N VAL A 766 -9.79 -1.01 -19.28
CA VAL A 766 -8.90 0.00 -19.83
C VAL A 766 -9.46 1.38 -19.52
N SER A 767 -8.63 2.25 -18.97
CA SER A 767 -8.97 3.65 -18.71
C SER A 767 -7.76 4.42 -18.23
N ASP A 768 -7.66 5.67 -18.66
CA ASP A 768 -6.87 6.72 -18.03
C ASP A 768 -7.40 6.96 -16.59
N ILE A 769 -6.66 6.51 -15.58
CA ILE A 769 -6.99 6.66 -14.15
C ILE A 769 -6.20 7.80 -13.48
N ASP A 770 -5.03 8.17 -14.00
CA ASP A 770 -4.18 9.22 -13.40
C ASP A 770 -4.29 10.61 -14.08
N MET A 771 -4.90 10.66 -15.25
CA MET A 771 -5.20 11.79 -16.12
C MET A 771 -4.01 12.42 -16.85
N ASP A 772 -3.01 11.63 -17.25
CA ASP A 772 -1.89 12.09 -18.05
C ASP A 772 -2.14 12.05 -19.58
N GLY A 773 -3.17 11.30 -20.01
CA GLY A 773 -3.67 11.25 -21.38
C GLY A 773 -3.27 10.01 -22.17
N ASP A 774 -2.56 9.07 -21.57
CA ASP A 774 -2.52 7.70 -22.05
C ASP A 774 -3.52 6.81 -21.27
N GLU A 775 -3.61 5.50 -21.56
CA GLU A 775 -4.61 4.64 -20.92
C GLU A 775 -4.02 3.39 -20.29
N GLU A 776 -4.44 3.13 -19.06
CA GLU A 776 -3.94 2.01 -18.28
C GLU A 776 -4.77 0.75 -18.51
N ILE A 777 -4.12 -0.41 -18.52
CA ILE A 777 -4.73 -1.74 -18.56
C ILE A 777 -4.73 -2.36 -17.16
N ILE A 778 -5.92 -2.47 -16.57
CA ILE A 778 -6.14 -2.96 -15.21
C ILE A 778 -6.59 -4.43 -15.26
N ILE A 779 -5.85 -5.33 -14.59
CA ILE A 779 -6.14 -6.78 -14.56
C ILE A 779 -6.04 -7.33 -13.14
N GLY A 780 -7.09 -8.01 -12.69
CA GLY A 780 -7.04 -8.86 -11.49
C GLY A 780 -6.27 -10.16 -11.74
N THR A 781 -5.35 -10.48 -10.85
CA THR A 781 -4.38 -11.57 -10.93
C THR A 781 -4.46 -12.52 -9.74
N SER A 782 -3.62 -13.55 -9.76
CA SER A 782 -3.43 -14.50 -8.65
C SER A 782 -2.85 -13.91 -7.36
N VAL A 783 -2.32 -12.67 -7.39
CA VAL A 783 -1.70 -12.02 -6.22
C VAL A 783 -2.26 -10.63 -5.93
N GLY A 784 -3.31 -10.19 -6.62
CA GLY A 784 -3.88 -8.86 -6.46
C GLY A 784 -4.37 -8.25 -7.77
N VAL A 785 -4.09 -6.96 -7.98
CA VAL A 785 -4.37 -6.25 -9.24
C VAL A 785 -3.08 -5.66 -9.78
N THR A 786 -2.85 -5.85 -11.07
CA THR A 786 -1.80 -5.19 -11.85
C THR A 786 -2.45 -4.10 -12.70
N VAL A 787 -1.80 -2.94 -12.76
CA VAL A 787 -2.16 -1.84 -13.65
C VAL A 787 -0.94 -1.60 -14.51
N LEU A 788 -1.08 -1.93 -15.79
CA LEU A 788 -0.06 -1.66 -16.79
C LEU A 788 -0.36 -0.32 -17.42
N ASP A 789 0.66 0.50 -17.56
CA ASP A 789 0.56 1.80 -18.15
C ASP A 789 1.01 1.71 -19.64
N HIS A 790 0.12 2.09 -20.56
CA HIS A 790 0.38 2.06 -21.99
C HIS A 790 0.76 3.45 -22.48
N LYS A 791 2.05 3.64 -22.73
CA LYS A 791 2.68 4.96 -22.90
C LYS A 791 2.36 5.74 -24.17
N GLU A 792 1.49 5.24 -25.03
CA GLU A 792 1.08 5.97 -26.23
C GLU A 792 -0.23 6.69 -25.98
N GLN A 793 -0.33 7.92 -26.48
CA GLN A 793 -1.54 8.71 -26.33
C GLN A 793 -2.71 7.96 -26.95
N SER A 794 -3.74 7.69 -26.15
CA SER A 794 -4.94 7.00 -26.59
C SER A 794 -5.78 7.82 -27.57
N GLY A 795 -6.49 7.12 -28.44
CA GLY A 795 -7.45 7.67 -29.39
C GLY A 795 -8.74 8.13 -28.72
N SER A 796 -9.40 9.10 -29.35
CA SER A 796 -10.68 9.60 -28.85
C SER A 796 -11.83 8.71 -29.33
N GLY A 797 -12.40 7.88 -28.45
CA GLY A 797 -13.55 7.04 -28.78
C GLY A 797 -14.30 6.51 -27.56
N LEU A 798 -15.49 5.95 -27.78
CA LEU A 798 -16.24 5.22 -26.76
C LEU A 798 -16.21 3.74 -27.12
N TYR A 799 -15.56 2.96 -26.27
CA TYR A 799 -15.34 1.54 -26.49
C TYR A 799 -15.94 0.70 -25.38
N TRP A 800 -16.10 -0.60 -25.65
CA TRP A 800 -16.40 -1.59 -24.61
C TRP A 800 -15.09 -1.87 -23.84
N ASN A 801 -14.64 -0.88 -23.08
CA ASN A 801 -13.33 -0.83 -22.44
C ASN A 801 -13.27 -1.61 -21.11
N MET A 802 -14.40 -2.13 -20.64
CA MET A 802 -14.43 -2.95 -19.43
C MET A 802 -15.42 -4.12 -19.53
N PHE A 803 -15.27 -5.09 -18.63
CA PHE A 803 -16.18 -6.24 -18.57
C PHE A 803 -17.66 -5.80 -18.53
N ARG A 804 -18.47 -6.28 -19.47
CA ARG A 804 -19.89 -5.86 -19.61
C ARG A 804 -20.10 -4.38 -19.90
N CYS A 805 -19.28 -3.82 -20.79
CA CYS A 805 -19.44 -2.51 -21.44
C CYS A 805 -18.94 -1.33 -20.60
N ASN A 806 -19.53 -1.10 -19.43
CA ASN A 806 -19.30 0.11 -18.63
C ASN A 806 -19.47 -0.19 -17.11
N PRO A 807 -19.32 0.80 -16.20
CA PRO A 807 -19.44 0.58 -14.76
C PRO A 807 -20.81 0.05 -14.30
N TYR A 808 -21.87 0.25 -15.09
CA TYR A 808 -23.23 -0.23 -14.77
C TYR A 808 -23.40 -1.71 -15.11
N ARG A 809 -22.46 -2.28 -15.88
CA ARG A 809 -22.34 -3.72 -16.20
C ARG A 809 -23.61 -4.31 -16.84
N THR A 810 -24.35 -3.52 -17.60
CA THR A 810 -25.60 -3.94 -18.26
C THR A 810 -25.36 -5.00 -19.32
N GLY A 811 -24.15 -5.08 -19.89
CA GLY A 811 -23.81 -6.01 -20.96
C GLY A 811 -24.61 -5.79 -22.25
N CYS A 812 -25.04 -4.56 -22.50
CA CYS A 812 -25.70 -4.09 -23.71
C CYS A 812 -24.78 -3.05 -24.39
N TYR A 813 -24.52 -3.19 -25.69
CA TYR A 813 -23.57 -2.33 -26.41
C TYR A 813 -24.06 -0.89 -26.51
N GLU A 814 -25.37 -0.69 -26.66
CA GLU A 814 -26.00 0.63 -26.77
C GLU A 814 -25.81 1.50 -25.51
N ASP A 815 -25.33 0.91 -24.40
CA ASP A 815 -25.08 1.60 -23.14
C ASP A 815 -23.69 2.22 -23.02
N ILE A 816 -22.82 2.09 -24.03
CA ILE A 816 -21.50 2.75 -24.03
C ILE A 816 -21.62 4.26 -23.77
N PHE A 817 -22.75 4.88 -24.13
CA PHE A 817 -23.00 6.32 -23.97
C PHE A 817 -23.60 6.73 -22.61
N ILE A 818 -24.09 5.79 -21.79
CA ILE A 818 -24.92 6.12 -20.62
C ILE A 818 -24.08 6.65 -19.44
N CYS A 819 -22.83 6.21 -19.33
CA CYS A 819 -21.93 6.60 -18.23
C CYS A 819 -21.37 8.03 -18.39
N VAL A 820 -21.43 8.61 -19.60
CA VAL A 820 -20.84 9.93 -19.90
C VAL A 820 -21.84 11.05 -19.58
N LYS A 821 -22.14 11.26 -18.29
CA LYS A 821 -22.66 12.54 -17.80
C LYS A 821 -21.54 13.40 -17.20
N GLU A 822 -20.33 13.31 -17.73
CA GLU A 822 -19.31 14.31 -17.46
C GLU A 822 -19.68 15.60 -18.17
N LYS A 823 -20.04 16.60 -17.37
CA LYS A 823 -20.19 17.96 -17.85
C LYS A 823 -18.78 18.50 -18.11
N GLU A 824 -18.24 18.26 -19.30
CA GLU A 824 -16.96 18.84 -19.75
C GLU A 824 -16.93 20.34 -19.40
N VAL A 825 -16.18 20.70 -18.35
CA VAL A 825 -15.72 22.06 -18.19
C VAL A 825 -14.39 22.10 -18.91
N LYS A 826 -14.40 22.41 -20.21
CA LYS A 826 -13.17 22.61 -20.99
C LYS A 826 -12.28 23.66 -20.33
N LYS A 827 -11.32 23.23 -19.52
CA LYS A 827 -10.26 24.07 -18.97
C LYS A 827 -9.29 24.37 -20.10
N HIS A 828 -9.57 25.43 -20.86
CA HIS A 828 -8.59 25.97 -21.78
C HIS A 828 -7.48 26.63 -20.95
N LYS A 829 -6.23 26.20 -21.15
CA LYS A 829 -5.04 26.85 -20.59
C LYS A 829 -4.79 28.14 -21.40
N ILE A 830 -5.63 29.15 -21.19
CA ILE A 830 -5.70 30.37 -22.02
C ILE A 830 -4.45 31.26 -21.86
N ALA A 831 -3.70 31.11 -20.76
CA ALA A 831 -2.55 31.99 -20.53
C ALA A 831 -1.45 31.44 -19.60
N ARG A 832 -0.21 31.86 -19.86
CA ARG A 832 0.96 31.73 -18.98
C ARG A 832 1.24 33.05 -18.26
N LEU A 833 1.58 33.00 -16.97
CA LEU A 833 1.86 34.17 -16.13
C LEU A 833 3.36 34.29 -15.81
N PHE A 834 3.92 35.49 -15.86
CA PHE A 834 5.31 35.75 -15.44
C PHE A 834 5.51 37.18 -14.88
N PRO A 835 6.24 37.36 -13.78
CA PRO A 835 6.73 36.32 -12.88
C PRO A 835 5.58 35.70 -12.07
N ASN A 836 5.69 34.41 -11.79
CA ASN A 836 4.88 33.71 -10.78
C ASN A 836 5.86 33.03 -9.82
N PRO A 837 6.00 33.47 -8.55
CA PRO A 837 5.13 34.42 -7.83
C PRO A 837 5.15 35.87 -8.34
N PHE A 838 4.03 36.59 -8.16
CA PHE A 838 3.89 38.00 -8.53
C PHE A 838 4.82 38.91 -7.71
N ALA A 839 5.54 39.80 -8.39
CA ALA A 839 6.43 40.79 -7.76
C ALA A 839 5.81 42.20 -7.73
N SER A 840 6.07 43.03 -8.74
CA SER A 840 5.57 44.40 -8.89
C SER A 840 4.77 44.64 -10.18
N SER A 841 4.92 43.74 -11.14
CA SER A 841 4.16 43.70 -12.39
C SER A 841 4.02 42.25 -12.83
N LEU A 842 3.03 41.99 -13.68
CA LEU A 842 2.70 40.67 -14.18
C LEU A 842 2.46 40.72 -15.67
N LYS A 843 3.03 39.78 -16.41
CA LYS A 843 2.76 39.56 -17.83
C LYS A 843 1.90 38.31 -17.99
N LEU A 844 0.80 38.47 -18.71
CA LEU A 844 -0.08 37.40 -19.16
C LEU A 844 0.23 37.13 -20.64
N PHE A 845 0.79 35.96 -20.94
CA PHE A 845 1.02 35.48 -22.30
C PHE A 845 -0.16 34.61 -22.72
N LEU A 846 -0.87 35.01 -23.77
CA LEU A 846 -2.02 34.26 -24.28
C LEU A 846 -1.53 33.14 -25.20
N SER A 847 -1.98 31.91 -24.98
CA SER A 847 -1.49 30.69 -25.66
C SER A 847 -2.00 30.55 -27.10
N GLU A 848 -3.07 31.25 -27.47
CA GLU A 848 -3.69 31.21 -28.79
C GLU A 848 -3.97 32.60 -29.37
N THR A 849 -4.20 32.67 -30.68
CA THR A 849 -4.61 33.92 -31.35
C THR A 849 -6.06 34.23 -31.01
N ILE A 850 -6.27 34.95 -29.90
CA ILE A 850 -7.61 35.30 -29.43
C ILE A 850 -8.30 36.28 -30.39
N ASN A 851 -9.43 35.85 -30.96
CA ASN A 851 -10.21 36.60 -31.96
C ASN A 851 -11.29 37.52 -31.35
N GLY A 852 -11.04 38.14 -30.20
CA GLY A 852 -11.98 39.03 -29.52
C GLY A 852 -11.33 39.92 -28.45
N PRO A 853 -12.03 40.93 -27.90
CA PRO A 853 -11.54 41.71 -26.77
C PRO A 853 -11.41 40.82 -25.52
N VAL A 854 -10.36 41.07 -24.75
CA VAL A 854 -10.06 40.33 -23.52
C VAL A 854 -10.26 41.24 -22.32
N GLU A 855 -11.04 40.78 -21.34
CA GLU A 855 -11.14 41.39 -20.02
C GLU A 855 -10.37 40.55 -19.01
N ILE A 856 -9.40 41.15 -18.34
CA ILE A 856 -8.71 40.57 -17.19
C ILE A 856 -9.24 41.23 -15.93
N SER A 857 -9.72 40.45 -14.97
CA SER A 857 -10.05 40.94 -13.64
C SER A 857 -9.09 40.34 -12.61
N VAL A 858 -8.49 41.20 -11.78
CA VAL A 858 -7.57 40.79 -10.69
C VAL A 858 -8.29 40.94 -9.36
N TYR A 859 -8.14 39.96 -8.47
CA TYR A 859 -8.76 39.87 -7.16
C TYR A 859 -7.70 39.64 -6.08
N ASN A 860 -7.91 40.20 -4.89
CA ASN A 860 -7.08 39.90 -3.72
C ASN A 860 -7.50 38.55 -3.09
N ILE A 861 -6.74 38.10 -2.07
CA ILE A 861 -7.02 36.85 -1.34
C ILE A 861 -8.39 36.81 -0.64
N ALA A 862 -9.02 37.97 -0.41
CA ALA A 862 -10.37 38.06 0.14
C ALA A 862 -11.47 38.00 -0.94
N GLY A 863 -11.12 37.70 -2.20
CA GLY A 863 -12.04 37.63 -3.33
C GLY A 863 -12.55 38.98 -3.83
N GLN A 864 -11.97 40.11 -3.38
CA GLN A 864 -12.37 41.44 -3.82
C GLN A 864 -11.65 41.81 -5.13
N LYS A 865 -12.41 42.27 -6.14
CA LYS A 865 -11.84 42.73 -7.42
C LYS A 865 -11.08 44.05 -7.22
N VAL A 866 -9.78 44.05 -7.51
CA VAL A 866 -8.88 45.20 -7.30
C VAL A 866 -8.50 45.92 -8.61
N ARG A 867 -8.52 45.22 -9.74
CA ARG A 867 -8.16 45.75 -11.07
C ARG A 867 -8.98 45.11 -12.17
N THR A 868 -9.31 45.89 -13.20
CA THR A 868 -9.79 45.36 -14.50
C THR A 868 -8.93 45.94 -15.62
N ILE A 869 -8.46 45.07 -16.53
CA ILE A 869 -7.65 45.43 -17.69
C ILE A 869 -8.41 44.99 -18.93
N PHE A 870 -8.58 45.89 -19.89
CA PHE A 870 -9.17 45.58 -21.18
C PHE A 870 -8.10 45.62 -22.25
N SER A 871 -7.97 44.54 -23.00
CA SER A 871 -7.07 44.42 -24.14
C SER A 871 -7.86 44.34 -25.45
N GLN A 872 -7.35 45.00 -26.49
CA GLN A 872 -7.95 44.97 -27.82
C GLN A 872 -7.57 43.70 -28.57
N LYS A 873 -8.36 43.36 -29.59
CA LYS A 873 -8.18 42.17 -30.42
C LYS A 873 -6.73 42.07 -30.94
N GLY A 874 -6.08 40.93 -30.68
CA GLY A 874 -4.78 40.58 -31.27
C GLY A 874 -3.54 40.84 -30.41
N GLU A 875 -3.66 41.24 -29.14
CA GLU A 875 -2.51 41.29 -28.23
C GLU A 875 -2.17 39.90 -27.69
N SER A 876 -0.91 39.46 -27.87
CA SER A 876 -0.40 38.19 -27.34
C SER A 876 0.17 38.31 -25.91
N ILE A 877 0.41 39.53 -25.44
CA ILE A 877 0.97 39.81 -24.12
C ILE A 877 0.21 40.98 -23.49
N ILE A 878 -0.37 40.75 -22.31
CA ILE A 878 -1.04 41.78 -21.53
C ILE A 878 -0.26 42.01 -20.23
N ILE A 879 -0.08 43.28 -19.84
CA ILE A 879 0.72 43.66 -18.68
C ILE A 879 -0.17 44.28 -17.60
N TRP A 880 -0.08 43.74 -16.38
CA TRP A 880 -0.56 44.38 -15.17
C TRP A 880 0.62 45.05 -14.44
N ASP A 881 0.46 46.32 -14.11
CA ASP A 881 1.47 47.18 -13.47
C ASP A 881 1.45 47.11 -11.93
N GLY A 882 0.74 46.14 -11.36
CA GLY A 882 0.62 45.97 -9.91
C GLY A 882 -0.23 47.04 -9.22
N LYS A 883 -1.07 47.78 -9.96
CA LYS A 883 -1.92 48.85 -9.40
C LYS A 883 -3.40 48.49 -9.42
N THR A 884 -4.16 49.05 -8.49
CA THR A 884 -5.63 49.00 -8.50
C THR A 884 -6.22 49.88 -9.62
N ASN A 885 -7.54 49.82 -9.84
CA ASN A 885 -8.24 50.78 -10.73
C ASN A 885 -8.04 52.25 -10.31
N ALA A 886 -7.80 52.51 -9.02
CA ALA A 886 -7.53 53.86 -8.50
C ALA A 886 -6.05 54.28 -8.59
N GLY A 887 -5.18 53.45 -9.18
CA GLY A 887 -3.75 53.73 -9.34
C GLY A 887 -2.91 53.49 -8.07
N ILE A 888 -3.47 52.85 -7.05
CA ILE A 888 -2.79 52.52 -5.80
C ILE A 888 -1.92 51.27 -6.04
N GLU A 889 -0.65 51.32 -5.64
CA GLU A 889 0.28 50.18 -5.69
C GLU A 889 -0.15 49.09 -4.70
N LEU A 890 -0.12 47.84 -5.17
CA LEU A 890 -0.45 46.67 -4.39
C LEU A 890 0.84 45.94 -3.97
N PRO A 891 0.90 45.36 -2.75
CA PRO A 891 2.07 44.63 -2.27
C PRO A 891 2.29 43.34 -3.06
N SER A 892 3.53 42.84 -3.09
CA SER A 892 3.83 41.50 -3.58
C SER A 892 3.08 40.45 -2.76
N GLY A 893 2.51 39.45 -3.42
CA GLY A 893 1.65 38.45 -2.77
C GLY A 893 0.75 37.72 -3.75
N THR A 894 -0.17 36.90 -3.23
CA THR A 894 -1.10 36.10 -4.03
C THR A 894 -2.30 36.92 -4.50
N TYR A 895 -2.57 36.86 -5.79
CA TYR A 895 -3.75 37.47 -6.43
C TYR A 895 -4.41 36.45 -7.34
N PHE A 896 -5.73 36.46 -7.39
CA PHE A 896 -6.49 35.64 -8.33
C PHE A 896 -6.78 36.45 -9.59
N ILE A 897 -6.69 35.80 -10.75
CA ILE A 897 -6.91 36.45 -12.04
C ILE A 897 -7.97 35.67 -12.80
N THR A 898 -8.95 36.38 -13.34
CA THR A 898 -9.89 35.82 -14.30
C THR A 898 -9.67 36.48 -15.65
N VAL A 899 -9.68 35.67 -16.70
CA VAL A 899 -9.56 36.10 -18.10
C VAL A 899 -10.87 35.77 -18.79
N LYS A 900 -11.53 36.76 -19.37
CA LYS A 900 -12.75 36.61 -20.16
C LYS A 900 -12.49 37.03 -21.59
N ILE A 901 -12.79 36.13 -22.52
CA ILE A 901 -12.72 36.39 -23.96
C ILE A 901 -14.15 36.57 -24.45
N ALA A 902 -14.44 37.66 -25.15
CA ALA A 902 -15.73 37.78 -25.84
C ALA A 902 -15.65 37.09 -27.22
N GLU A 903 -16.44 36.04 -27.41
CA GLU A 903 -16.62 35.43 -28.74
C GLU A 903 -17.15 36.47 -29.74
N SER A 904 -16.63 36.41 -30.97
CA SER A 904 -16.98 37.32 -32.06
C SER A 904 -18.48 37.27 -32.36
N GLY A 905 -19.24 38.18 -31.74
CA GLY A 905 -20.69 38.28 -31.93
C GLY A 905 -21.42 39.14 -30.89
N LYS A 906 -20.84 39.41 -29.71
CA LYS A 906 -21.46 40.26 -28.69
C LYS A 906 -20.63 41.52 -28.43
N GLN A 907 -21.17 42.67 -28.85
CA GLN A 907 -20.71 44.00 -28.43
C GLN A 907 -20.72 44.07 -26.89
N LEU A 908 -19.55 44.24 -26.28
CA LEU A 908 -19.47 44.72 -24.89
C LEU A 908 -19.97 46.17 -24.88
N LEU A 909 -21.07 46.37 -24.15
CA LEU A 909 -21.82 47.61 -24.02
C LEU A 909 -20.89 48.80 -23.70
N LYS A 910 -21.00 49.86 -24.52
CA LYS A 910 -20.67 51.23 -24.11
C LYS A 910 -21.73 51.68 -23.10
N GLU A 911 -21.32 52.00 -21.89
CA GLU A 911 -21.99 53.02 -21.08
C GLU A 911 -21.11 54.28 -21.00
N LYS A 912 -21.79 55.42 -20.85
CA LYS A 912 -21.34 56.80 -21.08
C LYS A 912 -20.15 57.26 -20.25
#